data_AF-A0AAJ0AMM6-F1
#
_entry.id   AF-A0AAJ0AMM6-F1
#
_cell.length_a   1.000
_cell.length_b   1.000
_cell.length_c   1.000
_cell.angle_alpha   90.00
_cell.angle_beta   90.00
_cell.angle_gamma   90.00
#
_symmetry.space_group_name_H-M   'P 1'
#
loop_
_entity.id
_entity.type
_entity.pdbx_description
1 polymer ?
#
loop_
_entity_poly.entity_id
_entity_poly.type
_entity_poly.pdbx_seq_one_letter_code
_entity_poly.pdbx_strand_id
1 'polypeptide(L)'
;MELHSSQVTFRIRGVPLDWSFKHLESFLAEPDPLTVPVVKSLAREVHNRSSTATVTFRVLPSRLQGSKAAHSRFWDIPLPTGSEDLGQPVRTQYMTIDDDFEGVTTLYMPPSESHKVDFVAIPGLGGHAFGSFKERGGGHMWLRDSLPFHLTEATDQPPMARVMTWGYNSTLAGSENFQNIEDLAAKFRTSLLPLASSPTRPIILIAHSMGGLIAKQALVDMSKSGTQQDSRIVRAVYGIAFFGVPHLGMDTESLIPMVEDGPNLPLLRSLDRIQSQMPSVCSMEFPTALGGKGDSEIVSFYETLVSPTAEKNEAGVWKMTGPAKVLVAKESATHSRPWEDNSSYTCPIARTHSNMVKFAPHDHEYENVIKKLKDLVTNSLSARNVVLEIEREREKQWQENSCGAPRPHVIPVESFSSLHEGDLDQDYPGRLYWYREALGDQGYPLGTRVEQYILRHNKVKPVGNTILTCRRIVNLQIRGHVKWIDRGRYRSRWIFWFFAGKNCPGSSQPVPRCWYPSGPPENTIRERYFPADLNEGGTLIPDSSWFYPWNLRCSVGRAKNPHDFLGQDVDVDKHKHIPPELFQEGYKEKTIAPGLWNTLRNTGWCEVLGPEVEVGSDGEVFLVISKDFERQWIGGFSFGGVRLDPC
;
A
#
# COMPACT_ATOMS: atom_id res chain seq x y z
N MET A 1 -20.91 -27.37 39.28
CA MET A 1 -21.59 -26.17 38.76
C MET A 1 -20.63 -25.52 37.78
N GLU A 2 -20.70 -25.93 36.51
CA GLU A 2 -19.80 -25.48 35.44
C GLU A 2 -20.30 -24.14 34.88
N LEU A 3 -19.49 -23.10 35.00
CA LEU A 3 -19.66 -21.81 34.32
C LEU A 3 -18.45 -21.60 33.39
N HIS A 4 -18.32 -22.44 32.36
CA HIS A 4 -17.45 -22.14 31.22
C HIS A 4 -18.28 -21.54 30.07
N SER A 5 -18.84 -20.36 30.34
CA SER A 5 -19.25 -19.44 29.28
C SER A 5 -17.96 -18.87 28.66
N SER A 6 -17.74 -19.11 27.37
CA SER A 6 -16.62 -18.53 26.64
C SER A 6 -16.73 -17.00 26.69
N GLN A 7 -15.84 -16.33 27.42
CA GLN A 7 -15.80 -14.87 27.44
C GLN A 7 -15.53 -14.35 26.01
N VAL A 8 -16.53 -13.67 25.45
CA VAL A 8 -16.43 -12.98 24.17
C VAL A 8 -15.53 -11.77 24.35
N THR A 9 -14.58 -11.59 23.43
CA THR A 9 -13.73 -10.38 23.37
C THR A 9 -14.29 -9.48 22.29
N PHE A 10 -14.52 -8.22 22.63
CA PHE A 10 -14.98 -7.17 21.72
C PHE A 10 -13.80 -6.29 21.30
N ARG A 11 -13.91 -5.74 20.11
CA ARG A 11 -13.07 -4.65 19.61
C ARG A 11 -13.79 -3.33 19.85
N ILE A 12 -13.04 -2.32 20.27
CA ILE A 12 -13.50 -0.94 20.38
C ILE A 12 -12.67 -0.09 19.45
N ARG A 13 -13.32 0.63 18.54
CA ARG A 13 -12.69 1.51 17.54
C ARG A 13 -13.05 2.96 17.81
N GLY A 14 -12.21 3.87 17.38
CA GLY A 14 -12.48 5.30 17.50
C GLY A 14 -12.20 5.85 18.90
N VAL A 15 -11.42 5.15 19.72
CA VAL A 15 -10.99 5.65 21.03
C VAL A 15 -10.10 6.89 20.81
N PRO A 16 -10.36 8.03 21.47
CA PRO A 16 -9.51 9.21 21.35
C PRO A 16 -8.05 8.92 21.74
N LEU A 17 -7.12 9.62 21.09
CA LEU A 17 -5.68 9.34 21.23
C LEU A 17 -5.11 9.69 22.61
N ASP A 18 -5.76 10.59 23.32
CA ASP A 18 -5.41 11.07 24.66
C ASP A 18 -6.01 10.20 25.79
N TRP A 19 -6.88 9.24 25.45
CA TRP A 19 -7.49 8.36 26.45
C TRP A 19 -6.52 7.29 26.94
N SER A 20 -6.49 7.12 28.26
CA SER A 20 -5.77 6.02 28.93
C SER A 20 -6.65 4.79 29.09
N PHE A 21 -6.05 3.65 29.42
CA PHE A 21 -6.78 2.43 29.81
C PHE A 21 -7.85 2.70 30.87
N LYS A 22 -7.47 3.42 31.95
CA LYS A 22 -8.40 3.74 33.05
C LYS A 22 -9.55 4.63 32.61
N HIS A 23 -9.30 5.58 31.71
CA HIS A 23 -10.34 6.45 31.18
C HIS A 23 -11.34 5.63 30.35
N LEU A 24 -10.84 4.78 29.44
CA LEU A 24 -11.69 3.90 28.64
C LEU A 24 -12.50 2.93 29.51
N GLU A 25 -11.89 2.31 30.52
CA GLU A 25 -12.58 1.43 31.47
C GLU A 25 -13.70 2.19 32.21
N SER A 26 -13.40 3.39 32.71
CA SER A 26 -14.37 4.21 33.44
C SER A 26 -15.53 4.66 32.53
N PHE A 27 -15.25 4.96 31.26
CA PHE A 27 -16.27 5.35 30.28
C PHE A 27 -17.21 4.20 29.92
N LEU A 28 -16.67 2.98 29.83
CA LEU A 28 -17.42 1.77 29.49
C LEU A 28 -18.14 1.15 30.70
N ALA A 29 -17.73 1.49 31.93
CA ALA A 29 -18.32 0.94 33.14
C ALA A 29 -19.78 1.38 33.31
N GLU A 30 -20.65 0.41 33.62
CA GLU A 30 -21.99 0.68 34.15
C GLU A 30 -21.99 0.60 35.69
N PRO A 31 -23.01 1.15 36.37
CA PRO A 31 -23.11 1.09 37.83
C PRO A 31 -23.13 -0.33 38.42
N ASP A 32 -23.43 -1.36 37.61
CA ASP A 32 -23.43 -2.75 38.01
C ASP A 32 -22.00 -3.33 38.09
N PRO A 33 -21.53 -3.77 39.29
CA PRO A 33 -20.22 -4.39 39.49
C PRO A 33 -19.97 -5.66 38.64
N LEU A 34 -21.00 -6.31 38.10
CA LEU A 34 -20.84 -7.50 37.25
C LEU A 34 -20.55 -7.16 35.78
N THR A 35 -20.72 -5.91 35.37
CA THR A 35 -20.48 -5.42 33.99
C THR A 35 -19.11 -4.79 33.78
N VAL A 36 -18.21 -4.90 34.77
CA VAL A 36 -16.90 -4.24 34.74
C VAL A 36 -16.12 -4.64 33.48
N PRO A 37 -15.81 -3.67 32.59
CA PRO A 37 -15.01 -3.92 31.40
C PRO A 37 -13.57 -4.22 31.81
N VAL A 38 -12.96 -5.21 31.16
CA VAL A 38 -11.53 -5.46 31.28
C VAL A 38 -10.88 -5.12 29.95
N VAL A 39 -10.18 -3.99 29.89
CA VAL A 39 -9.45 -3.57 28.69
C VAL A 39 -8.11 -4.30 28.66
N LYS A 40 -7.93 -5.18 27.67
CA LYS A 40 -6.73 -6.01 27.50
C LYS A 40 -5.69 -5.40 26.57
N SER A 41 -6.11 -4.52 25.67
CA SER A 41 -5.20 -3.72 24.84
C SER A 41 -5.82 -2.37 24.54
N LEU A 42 -4.96 -1.37 24.32
CA LEU A 42 -5.30 -0.05 23.80
C LEU A 42 -4.10 0.40 22.97
N ALA A 43 -4.27 0.49 21.66
CA ALA A 43 -3.18 0.76 20.73
C ALA A 43 -3.61 1.74 19.65
N ARG A 44 -2.70 2.64 19.28
CA ARG A 44 -2.94 3.62 18.21
C ARG A 44 -3.05 2.91 16.86
N GLU A 45 -4.07 3.22 16.09
CA GLU A 45 -4.27 2.62 14.78
C GLU A 45 -3.28 3.13 13.73
N VAL A 46 -3.08 2.36 12.67
CA VAL A 46 -2.13 2.66 11.58
C VAL A 46 -2.39 4.00 10.89
N HIS A 47 -3.65 4.41 10.79
CA HIS A 47 -4.04 5.69 10.19
C HIS A 47 -3.84 6.87 11.16
N ASN A 48 -3.41 6.63 12.41
CA ASN A 48 -2.98 7.64 13.36
C ASN A 48 -4.07 8.63 13.87
N ARG A 49 -5.36 8.38 13.55
CA ARG A 49 -6.52 9.25 13.87
C ARG A 49 -7.24 8.87 15.15
N SER A 50 -7.11 7.62 15.58
CA SER A 50 -7.74 7.09 16.79
C SER A 50 -6.97 5.86 17.28
N SER A 51 -7.36 5.36 18.44
CA SER A 51 -6.89 4.11 19.02
C SER A 51 -7.99 3.05 18.94
N THR A 52 -7.55 1.80 19.01
CA THR A 52 -8.39 0.61 19.11
C THR A 52 -8.05 -0.14 20.38
N ALA A 53 -9.06 -0.75 20.99
CA ALA A 53 -8.91 -1.54 22.20
C ALA A 53 -9.57 -2.91 22.07
N THR A 54 -9.08 -3.89 22.84
CA THR A 54 -9.76 -5.17 23.05
C THR A 54 -10.32 -5.22 24.46
N VAL A 55 -11.59 -5.58 24.59
CA VAL A 55 -12.32 -5.55 25.87
C VAL A 55 -13.08 -6.84 26.07
N THR A 56 -13.03 -7.38 27.28
CA THR A 56 -13.89 -8.49 27.71
C THR A 56 -14.85 -8.02 28.78
N PHE A 57 -16.11 -8.41 28.67
CA PHE A 57 -17.13 -8.16 29.69
C PHE A 57 -17.50 -9.48 30.37
N ARG A 58 -17.66 -9.47 31.70
CA ARG A 58 -18.20 -10.63 32.43
C ARG A 58 -19.69 -10.79 32.18
N VAL A 59 -20.41 -9.67 32.20
CA VAL A 59 -21.81 -9.53 31.77
C VAL A 59 -21.85 -8.37 30.78
N LEU A 60 -22.48 -8.58 29.63
CA LEU A 60 -22.59 -7.56 28.60
C LEU A 60 -23.35 -6.34 29.17
N PRO A 61 -22.83 -5.11 29.08
CA PRO A 61 -23.51 -3.90 29.55
C PRO A 61 -24.91 -3.75 28.95
N SER A 62 -25.87 -3.23 29.72
CA SER A 62 -27.26 -3.03 29.29
C SER A 62 -27.39 -2.20 28.01
N ARG A 63 -26.49 -1.23 27.82
CA ARG A 63 -26.36 -0.43 26.58
C ARG A 63 -26.04 -1.26 25.33
N LEU A 64 -25.41 -2.41 25.52
CA LEU A 64 -25.03 -3.38 24.47
C LEU A 64 -25.98 -4.58 24.42
N GLN A 65 -26.90 -4.73 25.38
CA GLN A 65 -27.94 -5.77 25.42
C GLN A 65 -29.15 -5.46 24.51
N GLY A 66 -29.28 -4.20 24.03
CA GLY A 66 -30.32 -3.80 23.08
C GLY A 66 -30.17 -4.49 21.72
N SER A 67 -31.32 -4.76 21.07
CA SER A 67 -31.43 -5.41 19.75
C SER A 67 -30.31 -4.97 18.82
N LYS A 68 -29.49 -5.94 18.36
CA LYS A 68 -28.83 -5.86 17.06
C LYS A 68 -29.95 -5.53 16.08
N ALA A 69 -30.23 -4.25 15.82
CA ALA A 69 -31.19 -3.82 14.81
C ALA A 69 -30.87 -4.68 13.60
N ALA A 70 -31.82 -5.46 13.08
CA ALA A 70 -31.68 -6.81 12.51
C ALA A 70 -30.53 -7.12 11.51
N HIS A 71 -29.66 -6.16 11.20
CA HIS A 71 -28.50 -6.23 10.31
C HIS A 71 -27.23 -5.49 10.84
N SER A 72 -27.21 -4.86 12.02
CA SER A 72 -26.02 -4.17 12.55
C SER A 72 -25.17 -5.08 13.45
N ARG A 73 -23.89 -5.27 13.08
CA ARG A 73 -22.88 -6.07 13.81
C ARG A 73 -22.09 -5.27 14.86
N PHE A 74 -22.47 -4.01 15.11
CA PHE A 74 -21.71 -3.10 15.97
C PHE A 74 -22.63 -2.12 16.71
N TRP A 75 -22.10 -1.54 17.79
CA TRP A 75 -22.74 -0.50 18.60
C TRP A 75 -21.94 0.79 18.54
N ASP A 76 -22.58 1.89 18.13
CA ASP A 76 -21.97 3.23 18.14
C ASP A 76 -22.35 4.00 19.40
N ILE A 77 -21.34 4.48 20.12
CA ILE A 77 -21.46 5.25 21.35
C ILE A 77 -20.96 6.67 21.08
N PRO A 78 -21.81 7.71 21.20
CA PRO A 78 -21.38 9.09 21.01
C PRO A 78 -20.37 9.51 22.09
N LEU A 79 -19.31 10.20 21.69
CA LEU A 79 -18.31 10.74 22.60
C LEU A 79 -18.78 12.09 23.17
N PRO A 80 -18.47 12.40 24.44
CA PRO A 80 -18.77 13.71 25.02
C PRO A 80 -18.05 14.82 24.25
N THR A 81 -18.79 15.83 23.78
CA THR A 81 -18.21 17.02 23.14
C THR A 81 -17.67 17.99 24.19
N GLY A 82 -16.39 18.33 24.12
CA GLY A 82 -15.78 19.35 24.97
C GLY A 82 -16.20 20.77 24.56
N SER A 83 -16.66 21.55 25.55
CA SER A 83 -17.00 22.99 25.57
C SER A 83 -17.69 23.61 24.34
N GLU A 84 -18.92 24.07 24.56
CA GLU A 84 -19.64 25.03 23.72
C GLU A 84 -18.94 26.39 23.70
N ASP A 85 -17.93 26.58 22.86
CA ASP A 85 -17.57 27.92 22.41
C ASP A 85 -16.72 27.84 21.14
N LEU A 86 -16.94 28.79 20.22
CA LEU A 86 -16.33 28.93 18.87
C LEU A 86 -17.13 28.34 17.69
N GLY A 87 -18.36 28.80 17.47
CA GLY A 87 -18.95 29.12 16.14
C GLY A 87 -18.83 28.15 14.94
N GLN A 88 -18.36 26.93 15.12
CA GLN A 88 -18.19 25.89 14.11
C GLN A 88 -19.19 24.75 14.37
N PRO A 89 -19.68 24.06 13.33
CA PRO A 89 -20.55 22.92 13.53
C PRO A 89 -19.83 21.84 14.34
N VAL A 90 -20.36 21.53 15.52
CA VAL A 90 -19.84 20.48 16.40
C VAL A 90 -20.05 19.13 15.71
N ARG A 91 -18.97 18.53 15.21
CA ARG A 91 -19.02 17.19 14.63
C ARG A 91 -19.06 16.16 15.75
N THR A 92 -20.20 15.51 15.95
CA THR A 92 -20.32 14.38 16.88
C THR A 92 -19.36 13.27 16.48
N GLN A 93 -18.48 12.88 17.42
CA GLN A 93 -17.59 11.74 17.26
C GLN A 93 -18.19 10.51 17.91
N TYR A 94 -17.87 9.32 17.39
CA TYR A 94 -18.42 8.05 17.86
C TYR A 94 -17.29 7.08 18.15
N MET A 95 -17.50 6.26 19.18
CA MET A 95 -16.75 5.05 19.48
C MET A 95 -17.59 3.84 19.08
N THR A 96 -17.03 2.92 18.31
CA THR A 96 -17.76 1.75 17.82
C THR A 96 -17.28 0.50 18.55
N ILE A 97 -18.21 -0.33 19.04
CA ILE A 97 -17.91 -1.64 19.62
C ILE A 97 -18.38 -2.72 18.64
N ASP A 98 -17.52 -3.68 18.30
CA ASP A 98 -17.84 -4.81 17.42
C ASP A 98 -17.26 -6.13 17.94
N ASP A 99 -17.82 -7.24 17.47
CA ASP A 99 -17.38 -8.61 17.77
C ASP A 99 -16.90 -9.38 16.54
N ASP A 100 -16.78 -8.72 15.36
CA ASP A 100 -16.37 -9.36 14.11
C ASP A 100 -14.89 -9.18 13.76
N PHE A 101 -14.27 -8.11 14.26
CA PHE A 101 -12.89 -7.75 13.97
C PHE A 101 -12.59 -7.59 12.46
N GLU A 102 -13.58 -7.17 11.65
CA GLU A 102 -13.38 -6.92 10.22
C GLU A 102 -12.49 -5.68 9.98
N GLY A 103 -11.57 -5.76 9.02
CA GLY A 103 -10.54 -4.75 8.77
C GLY A 103 -9.32 -4.88 9.69
N VAL A 104 -8.46 -3.86 9.70
CA VAL A 104 -7.25 -3.84 10.55
C VAL A 104 -7.65 -3.58 12.00
N THR A 105 -7.01 -4.32 12.91
CA THR A 105 -7.07 -4.10 14.34
C THR A 105 -5.64 -4.07 14.86
N THR A 106 -5.21 -2.92 15.39
CA THR A 106 -3.92 -2.85 16.08
C THR A 106 -4.06 -3.44 17.48
N LEU A 107 -3.39 -4.57 17.73
CA LEU A 107 -3.46 -5.30 19.01
C LEU A 107 -2.45 -4.74 20.03
N TYR A 108 -1.29 -4.30 19.55
CA TYR A 108 -0.23 -3.74 20.36
C TYR A 108 0.55 -2.69 19.56
N MET A 109 0.88 -1.56 20.20
CA MET A 109 1.74 -0.51 19.64
C MET A 109 2.88 -0.23 20.61
N PRO A 110 4.16 -0.43 20.20
CA PRO A 110 5.31 -0.08 21.03
C PRO A 110 5.50 1.45 21.10
N PRO A 111 6.27 1.95 22.08
CA PRO A 111 6.73 3.34 22.09
C PRO A 111 7.42 3.70 20.77
N SER A 112 7.22 4.92 20.26
CA SER A 112 7.69 5.33 18.93
C SER A 112 9.21 5.17 18.72
N GLU A 113 10.01 5.41 19.75
CA GLU A 113 11.47 5.27 19.73
C GLU A 113 11.93 3.81 19.58
N SER A 114 11.14 2.91 20.17
CA SER A 114 11.41 1.46 20.21
C SER A 114 10.76 0.73 19.04
N HIS A 115 9.83 1.35 18.31
CA HIS A 115 9.15 0.73 17.18
C HIS A 115 10.12 0.46 16.02
N LYS A 116 10.48 -0.81 15.81
CA LYS A 116 11.40 -1.22 14.74
C LYS A 116 10.76 -2.06 13.65
N VAL A 117 9.71 -2.83 13.96
CA VAL A 117 9.10 -3.82 13.05
C VAL A 117 7.57 -3.85 13.18
N ASP A 118 6.90 -4.22 12.09
CA ASP A 118 5.45 -4.38 12.00
C ASP A 118 5.06 -5.83 11.75
N PHE A 119 4.08 -6.35 12.50
CA PHE A 119 3.47 -7.66 12.27
C PHE A 119 2.03 -7.51 11.82
N VAL A 120 1.63 -8.24 10.77
CA VAL A 120 0.24 -8.29 10.30
C VAL A 120 -0.22 -9.74 10.20
N ALA A 121 -1.19 -10.12 11.03
CA ALA A 121 -1.76 -11.46 11.06
C ALA A 121 -3.04 -11.56 10.21
N ILE A 122 -3.18 -12.65 9.47
CA ILE A 122 -4.26 -12.88 8.49
C ILE A 122 -4.85 -14.26 8.74
N PRO A 123 -6.14 -14.37 9.14
CA PRO A 123 -6.78 -15.64 9.40
C PRO A 123 -7.13 -16.40 8.10
N GLY A 124 -7.49 -17.68 8.24
CA GLY A 124 -7.96 -18.52 7.14
C GLY A 124 -9.46 -18.36 6.82
N LEU A 125 -9.94 -19.21 5.89
CA LEU A 125 -11.33 -19.28 5.46
C LEU A 125 -12.29 -19.50 6.64
N GLY A 126 -13.35 -18.69 6.72
CA GLY A 126 -14.32 -18.70 7.83
C GLY A 126 -13.72 -18.34 9.20
N GLY A 127 -12.46 -17.87 9.23
CA GLY A 127 -11.74 -17.58 10.45
C GLY A 127 -12.02 -16.17 10.98
N HIS A 128 -12.41 -16.08 12.25
CA HIS A 128 -12.50 -14.80 12.96
C HIS A 128 -11.09 -14.25 13.24
N ALA A 129 -10.80 -12.97 12.96
CA ALA A 129 -9.45 -12.40 13.07
C ALA A 129 -8.83 -12.55 14.47
N PHE A 130 -9.54 -12.18 15.53
CA PHE A 130 -9.07 -12.41 16.90
C PHE A 130 -9.09 -13.90 17.31
N GLY A 131 -10.23 -14.57 17.14
CA GLY A 131 -10.46 -15.95 17.57
C GLY A 131 -9.60 -17.01 16.88
N SER A 132 -9.13 -16.76 15.65
CA SER A 132 -8.26 -17.71 14.92
C SER A 132 -6.92 -17.92 15.62
N PHE A 133 -6.42 -16.89 16.30
CA PHE A 133 -5.14 -16.91 17.02
C PHE A 133 -5.30 -16.98 18.55
N LYS A 134 -6.53 -17.19 19.04
CA LYS A 134 -6.81 -17.37 20.47
C LYS A 134 -6.75 -18.85 20.84
N GLU A 135 -6.23 -19.17 22.01
CA GLU A 135 -6.23 -20.53 22.55
C GLU A 135 -7.65 -21.14 22.59
N ARG A 136 -7.75 -22.46 22.53
CA ARG A 136 -9.04 -23.15 22.70
C ARG A 136 -9.47 -23.14 24.17
N GLY A 137 -10.71 -22.76 24.44
CA GLY A 137 -11.30 -22.83 25.78
C GLY A 137 -10.79 -21.77 26.76
N GLY A 138 -9.87 -20.89 26.33
CA GLY A 138 -9.29 -19.84 27.17
C GLY A 138 -9.34 -18.45 26.53
N GLY A 139 -8.67 -17.52 27.20
CA GLY A 139 -8.66 -16.09 26.87
C GLY A 139 -7.36 -15.59 26.26
N HIS A 140 -6.32 -16.43 26.24
CA HIS A 140 -5.00 -16.08 25.76
C HIS A 140 -4.97 -15.99 24.24
N MET A 141 -4.63 -14.82 23.72
CA MET A 141 -4.46 -14.57 22.29
C MET A 141 -3.01 -14.15 22.09
N TRP A 142 -2.17 -15.10 21.67
CA TRP A 142 -0.71 -14.98 21.74
C TRP A 142 -0.15 -13.80 20.95
N LEU A 143 -0.81 -13.35 19.87
CA LEU A 143 -0.39 -12.15 19.11
C LEU A 143 -0.55 -10.86 19.94
N ARG A 144 -1.52 -10.80 20.84
CA ARG A 144 -1.73 -9.68 21.78
C ARG A 144 -0.94 -9.87 23.07
N ASP A 145 -0.98 -11.08 23.61
CA ASP A 145 -0.63 -11.34 25.00
C ASP A 145 0.82 -11.81 25.21
N SER A 146 1.50 -12.33 24.18
CA SER A 146 2.85 -12.90 24.28
C SER A 146 3.83 -12.32 23.26
N LEU A 147 3.46 -12.34 21.97
CA LEU A 147 4.33 -11.96 20.86
C LEU A 147 5.02 -10.59 21.05
N PRO A 148 4.31 -9.50 21.44
CA PRO A 148 4.97 -8.21 21.59
C PRO A 148 6.07 -8.26 22.66
N PHE A 149 5.80 -8.89 23.79
CA PHE A 149 6.68 -8.94 24.95
C PHE A 149 7.87 -9.89 24.77
N HIS A 150 7.80 -10.80 23.79
CA HIS A 150 8.93 -11.65 23.40
C HIS A 150 9.80 -11.03 22.31
N LEU A 151 9.40 -9.90 21.73
CA LEU A 151 10.15 -9.16 20.71
C LEU A 151 10.72 -7.87 21.33
N THR A 152 11.75 -8.05 22.17
CA THR A 152 12.53 -6.98 22.81
C THR A 152 14.00 -7.09 22.41
N GLU A 153 14.75 -5.98 22.38
CA GLU A 153 16.19 -6.01 22.06
C GLU A 153 17.00 -6.62 23.22
N ALA A 154 16.53 -6.38 24.45
CA ALA A 154 17.08 -6.94 25.69
C ALA A 154 15.95 -7.12 26.71
N THR A 155 16.22 -7.88 27.78
CA THR A 155 15.23 -8.26 28.80
C THR A 155 14.53 -7.07 29.47
N ASP A 156 15.22 -5.93 29.62
CA ASP A 156 14.71 -4.73 30.28
C ASP A 156 14.26 -3.61 29.31
N GLN A 157 14.23 -3.89 28.01
CA GLN A 157 13.83 -2.91 27.00
C GLN A 157 12.35 -3.05 26.63
N PRO A 158 11.67 -1.94 26.27
CA PRO A 158 10.31 -2.01 25.78
C PRO A 158 10.20 -2.87 24.51
N PRO A 159 9.04 -3.51 24.27
CA PRO A 159 8.75 -4.19 23.02
C PRO A 159 9.03 -3.31 21.79
N MET A 160 9.49 -3.94 20.70
CA MET A 160 9.84 -3.22 19.47
C MET A 160 8.84 -3.40 18.33
N ALA A 161 7.90 -4.33 18.48
CA ALA A 161 7.03 -4.79 17.41
C ALA A 161 5.61 -4.25 17.58
N ARG A 162 5.09 -3.54 16.57
CA ARG A 162 3.65 -3.32 16.43
C ARG A 162 3.02 -4.61 15.93
N VAL A 163 1.92 -5.03 16.55
CA VAL A 163 1.20 -6.25 16.15
C VAL A 163 -0.22 -5.92 15.76
N MET A 164 -0.61 -6.36 14.57
CA MET A 164 -1.92 -6.13 13.98
C MET A 164 -2.53 -7.46 13.53
N THR A 165 -3.85 -7.50 13.45
CA THR A 165 -4.58 -8.53 12.72
C THR A 165 -5.51 -7.87 11.70
N TRP A 166 -5.68 -8.49 10.55
CA TRP A 166 -6.63 -8.07 9.52
C TRP A 166 -7.75 -9.11 9.39
N GLY A 167 -8.99 -8.69 9.56
CA GLY A 167 -10.17 -9.54 9.45
C GLY A 167 -10.99 -9.30 8.20
N TYR A 168 -11.67 -10.36 7.75
CA TYR A 168 -12.56 -10.35 6.61
C TYR A 168 -13.64 -11.42 6.78
N ASN A 169 -14.83 -11.19 6.23
CA ASN A 169 -15.91 -12.17 6.28
C ASN A 169 -15.81 -13.15 5.12
N SER A 170 -15.45 -14.39 5.43
CA SER A 170 -15.44 -15.53 4.51
C SER A 170 -16.23 -16.72 5.06
N THR A 171 -17.30 -16.42 5.80
CA THR A 171 -18.24 -17.44 6.31
C THR A 171 -18.75 -18.28 5.15
N LEU A 172 -18.84 -19.60 5.33
CA LEU A 172 -19.28 -20.52 4.28
C LEU A 172 -20.81 -20.65 4.26
N ALA A 173 -21.38 -21.19 5.34
CA ALA A 173 -22.80 -21.50 5.42
C ALA A 173 -23.67 -20.24 5.49
N GLY A 174 -24.69 -20.16 4.62
CA GLY A 174 -25.66 -19.07 4.59
C GLY A 174 -25.08 -17.70 4.24
N SER A 175 -23.91 -17.67 3.58
CA SER A 175 -23.27 -16.42 3.17
C SER A 175 -23.91 -15.88 1.89
N GLU A 176 -24.22 -14.59 1.89
CA GLU A 176 -24.60 -13.84 0.69
C GLU A 176 -23.39 -13.18 0.01
N ASN A 177 -22.20 -13.33 0.60
CA ASN A 177 -20.96 -12.74 0.08
C ASN A 177 -20.43 -13.57 -1.11
N PHE A 178 -20.15 -12.93 -2.25
CA PHE A 178 -19.55 -13.56 -3.44
C PHE A 178 -18.07 -13.20 -3.65
N GLN A 179 -17.44 -12.51 -2.69
CA GLN A 179 -16.06 -12.08 -2.80
C GLN A 179 -15.08 -13.24 -3.06
N ASN A 180 -14.15 -13.05 -3.99
CA ASN A 180 -13.07 -13.98 -4.29
C ASN A 180 -11.76 -13.57 -3.58
N ILE A 181 -10.66 -14.28 -3.86
CA ILE A 181 -9.35 -14.00 -3.26
C ILE A 181 -8.82 -12.63 -3.71
N GLU A 182 -9.06 -12.25 -4.96
CA GLU A 182 -8.64 -10.98 -5.55
C GLU A 182 -9.34 -9.78 -4.89
N ASP A 183 -10.65 -9.89 -4.64
CA ASP A 183 -11.42 -8.89 -3.91
C ASP A 183 -10.89 -8.70 -2.48
N LEU A 184 -10.57 -9.81 -1.82
CA LEU A 184 -10.00 -9.82 -0.47
C LEU A 184 -8.57 -9.27 -0.47
N ALA A 185 -7.77 -9.59 -1.49
CA ALA A 185 -6.40 -9.10 -1.67
C ALA A 185 -6.38 -7.59 -1.93
N ALA A 186 -7.30 -7.06 -2.73
CA ALA A 186 -7.46 -5.63 -2.95
C ALA A 186 -7.78 -4.90 -1.62
N LYS A 187 -8.70 -5.44 -0.82
CA LYS A 187 -9.02 -4.89 0.52
C LYS A 187 -7.83 -4.97 1.47
N PHE A 188 -7.09 -6.08 1.45
CA PHE A 188 -5.89 -6.25 2.27
C PHE A 188 -4.82 -5.23 1.87
N ARG A 189 -4.53 -5.07 0.57
CA ARG A 189 -3.63 -4.05 0.02
C ARG A 189 -4.00 -2.65 0.50
N THR A 190 -5.26 -2.23 0.35
CA THR A 190 -5.73 -0.91 0.82
C THR A 190 -5.47 -0.73 2.32
N SER A 191 -5.62 -1.79 3.10
CA SER A 191 -5.41 -1.76 4.54
C SER A 191 -3.93 -1.63 4.96
N LEU A 192 -2.99 -1.99 4.09
CA LEU A 192 -1.55 -1.84 4.30
C LEU A 192 -1.04 -0.44 3.91
N LEU A 193 -1.73 0.30 3.05
CA LEU A 193 -1.27 1.62 2.56
C LEU A 193 -0.83 2.60 3.66
N PRO A 194 -1.49 2.68 4.84
CA PRO A 194 -1.01 3.53 5.93
C PRO A 194 0.37 3.16 6.48
N LEU A 195 0.86 1.94 6.22
CA LEU A 195 2.21 1.49 6.58
C LEU A 195 3.28 1.99 5.59
N ALA A 196 2.88 2.53 4.42
CA ALA A 196 3.81 3.03 3.40
C ALA A 196 4.42 4.39 3.76
N SER A 197 3.96 5.00 4.87
CA SER A 197 4.48 6.26 5.39
C SER A 197 5.96 6.13 5.83
N SER A 198 6.66 7.26 5.79
CA SER A 198 8.08 7.34 6.13
C SER A 198 8.28 7.67 7.62
N PRO A 199 9.21 7.01 8.34
CA PRO A 199 10.07 5.92 7.87
C PRO A 199 9.30 4.59 7.82
N THR A 200 9.38 3.91 6.67
CA THR A 200 8.82 2.57 6.51
C THR A 200 9.66 1.57 7.31
N ARG A 201 8.98 0.68 8.03
CA ARG A 201 9.62 -0.35 8.88
C ARG A 201 9.46 -1.71 8.20
N PRO A 202 10.37 -2.67 8.47
CA PRO A 202 10.17 -4.03 8.02
C PRO A 202 8.81 -4.57 8.49
N ILE A 203 8.11 -5.23 7.58
CA ILE A 203 6.82 -5.87 7.79
C ILE A 203 7.04 -7.38 7.77
N ILE A 204 6.47 -8.06 8.76
CA ILE A 204 6.41 -9.51 8.85
C ILE A 204 4.94 -9.94 8.82
N LEU A 205 4.57 -10.76 7.83
CA LEU A 205 3.21 -11.27 7.71
C LEU A 205 3.09 -12.62 8.43
N ILE A 206 2.00 -12.83 9.17
CA ILE A 206 1.63 -14.11 9.76
C ILE A 206 0.33 -14.54 9.10
N ALA A 207 0.36 -15.52 8.20
CA ALA A 207 -0.81 -15.84 7.40
C ALA A 207 -1.19 -17.32 7.52
N HIS A 208 -2.45 -17.57 7.90
CA HIS A 208 -3.00 -18.90 8.10
C HIS A 208 -3.89 -19.31 6.93
N SER A 209 -3.66 -20.51 6.40
CA SER A 209 -4.49 -21.13 5.37
C SER A 209 -4.78 -20.17 4.20
N MET A 210 -6.04 -19.94 3.84
CA MET A 210 -6.45 -19.01 2.78
C MET A 210 -5.89 -17.58 2.96
N GLY A 211 -5.64 -17.14 4.19
CA GLY A 211 -5.01 -15.85 4.47
C GLY A 211 -3.64 -15.69 3.80
N GLY A 212 -2.89 -16.78 3.64
CA GLY A 212 -1.64 -16.77 2.90
C GLY A 212 -1.82 -16.54 1.41
N LEU A 213 -2.91 -17.05 0.81
CA LEU A 213 -3.21 -16.81 -0.60
C LEU A 213 -3.62 -15.35 -0.84
N ILE A 214 -4.40 -14.77 0.08
CA ILE A 214 -4.75 -13.33 0.06
C ILE A 214 -3.48 -12.48 0.13
N ALA A 215 -2.55 -12.80 1.04
CA ALA A 215 -1.27 -12.10 1.16
C ALA A 215 -0.45 -12.21 -0.12
N LYS A 216 -0.34 -13.41 -0.71
CA LYS A 216 0.37 -13.63 -1.97
C LYS A 216 -0.22 -12.79 -3.10
N GLN A 217 -1.53 -12.87 -3.30
CA GLN A 217 -2.22 -12.12 -4.35
C GLN A 217 -2.02 -10.61 -4.19
N ALA A 218 -2.17 -10.09 -2.96
CA ALA A 218 -1.97 -8.67 -2.70
C ALA A 218 -0.53 -8.21 -3.00
N LEU A 219 0.47 -9.02 -2.66
CA LEU A 219 1.88 -8.72 -2.94
C LEU A 219 2.19 -8.76 -4.44
N VAL A 220 1.62 -9.71 -5.18
CA VAL A 220 1.72 -9.75 -6.64
C VAL A 220 1.10 -8.50 -7.25
N ASP A 221 -0.12 -8.14 -6.87
CA ASP A 221 -0.83 -6.96 -7.38
C ASP A 221 -0.06 -5.66 -7.06
N MET A 222 0.46 -5.54 -5.83
CA MET A 222 1.28 -4.41 -5.41
C MET A 222 2.60 -4.32 -6.18
N SER A 223 3.26 -5.45 -6.45
CA SER A 223 4.53 -5.47 -7.20
C SER A 223 4.36 -5.00 -8.65
N LYS A 224 3.16 -5.14 -9.21
CA LYS A 224 2.82 -4.79 -10.60
C LYS A 224 2.15 -3.42 -10.75
N SER A 225 1.69 -2.82 -9.67
CA SER A 225 0.86 -1.60 -9.75
C SER A 225 1.62 -0.37 -10.26
N GLY A 226 2.95 -0.36 -10.09
CA GLY A 226 3.79 0.80 -10.41
C GLY A 226 3.65 1.97 -9.43
N THR A 227 2.76 1.89 -8.43
CA THR A 227 2.59 2.98 -7.47
C THR A 227 3.73 3.00 -6.45
N GLN A 228 4.09 4.21 -5.99
CA GLN A 228 5.15 4.37 -5.00
C GLN A 228 4.75 3.77 -3.64
N GLN A 229 3.48 3.90 -3.23
CA GLN A 229 3.01 3.38 -1.94
C GLN A 229 3.12 1.85 -1.91
N ASP A 230 2.63 1.18 -2.95
CA ASP A 230 2.74 -0.28 -3.05
C ASP A 230 4.20 -0.73 -3.11
N SER A 231 5.03 -0.04 -3.90
CA SER A 231 6.47 -0.34 -3.97
C SER A 231 7.16 -0.22 -2.62
N ARG A 232 6.77 0.75 -1.79
CA ARG A 232 7.28 0.88 -0.41
C ARG A 232 6.82 -0.28 0.47
N ILE A 233 5.55 -0.67 0.38
CA ILE A 233 5.03 -1.82 1.14
C ILE A 233 5.72 -3.11 0.74
N VAL A 234 5.80 -3.41 -0.57
CA VAL A 234 6.44 -4.63 -1.08
C VAL A 234 7.89 -4.71 -0.64
N ARG A 235 8.65 -3.61 -0.73
CA ARG A 235 10.05 -3.56 -0.26
C ARG A 235 10.18 -3.62 1.27
N ALA A 236 9.13 -3.25 2.00
CA ALA A 236 9.10 -3.34 3.44
C ALA A 236 8.73 -4.74 3.95
N VAL A 237 7.98 -5.53 3.17
CA VAL A 237 7.70 -6.93 3.53
C VAL A 237 8.97 -7.76 3.42
N TYR A 238 9.62 -7.94 4.56
CA TYR A 238 10.84 -8.73 4.68
C TYR A 238 10.55 -10.21 4.96
N GLY A 239 9.57 -10.48 5.83
CA GLY A 239 9.35 -11.83 6.37
C GLY A 239 7.91 -12.30 6.21
N ILE A 240 7.70 -13.60 5.97
CA ILE A 240 6.36 -14.20 6.02
C ILE A 240 6.41 -15.55 6.75
N ALA A 241 5.52 -15.70 7.75
CA ALA A 241 5.26 -16.96 8.42
C ALA A 241 3.92 -17.54 7.91
N PHE A 242 3.99 -18.56 7.06
CA PHE A 242 2.83 -19.27 6.55
C PHE A 242 2.45 -20.44 7.44
N PHE A 243 1.17 -20.56 7.78
CA PHE A 243 0.62 -21.67 8.57
C PHE A 243 -0.39 -22.44 7.73
N GLY A 244 -0.01 -23.62 7.23
CA GLY A 244 -0.89 -24.51 6.46
C GLY A 244 -1.46 -23.86 5.20
N VAL A 245 -0.73 -22.96 4.54
CA VAL A 245 -1.25 -22.24 3.38
C VAL A 245 -1.34 -23.20 2.19
N PRO A 246 -2.51 -23.37 1.56
CA PRO A 246 -2.68 -24.38 0.51
C PRO A 246 -2.16 -23.88 -0.83
N HIS A 247 -0.83 -23.78 -1.00
CA HIS A 247 -0.21 -23.26 -2.23
C HIS A 247 -0.57 -24.09 -3.47
N LEU A 248 -0.81 -25.39 -3.29
CA LEU A 248 -1.23 -26.34 -4.33
C LEU A 248 -2.68 -26.82 -4.11
N GLY A 249 -3.47 -26.05 -3.36
CA GLY A 249 -4.85 -26.40 -2.97
C GLY A 249 -4.95 -27.30 -1.72
N MET A 250 -6.19 -27.57 -1.31
CA MET A 250 -6.56 -28.34 -0.11
C MET A 250 -7.75 -29.29 -0.37
N ASP A 251 -8.00 -30.22 0.55
CA ASP A 251 -9.23 -31.02 0.57
C ASP A 251 -10.41 -30.13 0.99
N THR A 252 -11.33 -29.88 0.05
CA THR A 252 -12.52 -29.08 0.26
C THR A 252 -13.81 -29.90 0.28
N GLU A 253 -13.72 -31.23 0.18
CA GLU A 253 -14.87 -32.12 -0.07
C GLU A 253 -15.95 -31.96 1.01
N SER A 254 -15.53 -31.90 2.28
CA SER A 254 -16.45 -31.70 3.41
C SER A 254 -17.05 -30.29 3.50
N LEU A 255 -16.45 -29.30 2.83
CA LEU A 255 -16.89 -27.91 2.88
C LEU A 255 -17.90 -27.58 1.77
N ILE A 256 -17.89 -28.31 0.65
CA ILE A 256 -18.81 -28.11 -0.48
C ILE A 256 -20.28 -28.13 -0.03
N PRO A 257 -20.73 -29.11 0.79
CA PRO A 257 -22.12 -29.13 1.28
C PRO A 257 -22.50 -27.94 2.16
N MET A 258 -21.54 -27.22 2.75
CA MET A 258 -21.85 -26.03 3.55
C MET A 258 -22.30 -24.85 2.69
N VAL A 259 -21.85 -24.82 1.43
CA VAL A 259 -22.10 -23.73 0.50
C VAL A 259 -23.26 -24.05 -0.44
N GLU A 260 -23.46 -25.33 -0.79
CA GLU A 260 -24.44 -25.75 -1.79
C GLU A 260 -24.22 -24.97 -3.10
N ASP A 261 -25.26 -24.37 -3.68
CA ASP A 261 -25.18 -23.48 -4.86
C ASP A 261 -25.05 -21.99 -4.46
N GLY A 262 -24.54 -21.72 -3.26
CA GLY A 262 -24.39 -20.38 -2.70
C GLY A 262 -23.37 -19.50 -3.44
N PRO A 263 -23.46 -18.17 -3.28
CA PRO A 263 -22.66 -17.20 -4.03
C PRO A 263 -21.14 -17.28 -3.79
N ASN A 264 -20.71 -17.82 -2.65
CA ASN A 264 -19.30 -18.04 -2.30
C ASN A 264 -18.72 -19.38 -2.80
N LEU A 265 -19.46 -20.18 -3.57
CA LEU A 265 -18.94 -21.43 -4.14
C LEU A 265 -17.67 -21.22 -5.00
N PRO A 266 -17.55 -20.17 -5.83
CA PRO A 266 -16.33 -19.90 -6.59
C PRO A 266 -15.10 -19.70 -5.70
N LEU A 267 -15.25 -19.01 -4.56
CA LEU A 267 -14.17 -18.84 -3.58
C LEU A 267 -13.72 -20.20 -3.05
N LEU A 268 -14.65 -21.09 -2.66
CA LEU A 268 -14.29 -22.42 -2.17
C LEU A 268 -13.58 -23.26 -3.25
N ARG A 269 -14.09 -23.24 -4.50
CA ARG A 269 -13.47 -23.95 -5.63
C ARG A 269 -12.06 -23.45 -5.95
N SER A 270 -11.76 -22.17 -5.70
CA SER A 270 -10.41 -21.62 -5.87
C SER A 270 -9.37 -22.23 -4.92
N LEU A 271 -9.81 -22.87 -3.84
CA LEU A 271 -8.95 -23.55 -2.87
C LEU A 271 -8.81 -25.05 -3.15
N ASP A 272 -9.64 -25.62 -4.02
CA ASP A 272 -9.70 -27.06 -4.27
C ASP A 272 -8.43 -27.56 -4.97
N ARG A 273 -7.91 -28.72 -4.56
CA ARG A 273 -6.68 -29.28 -5.14
C ARG A 273 -6.79 -29.61 -6.64
N ILE A 274 -7.98 -29.91 -7.15
CA ILE A 274 -8.18 -30.39 -8.53
C ILE A 274 -8.71 -29.26 -9.43
N GLN A 275 -9.62 -28.44 -8.91
CA GLN A 275 -10.35 -27.46 -9.72
C GLN A 275 -9.76 -26.04 -9.71
N SER A 276 -8.75 -25.78 -8.89
CA SER A 276 -8.25 -24.42 -8.71
C SER A 276 -7.31 -23.97 -9.83
N GLN A 277 -7.61 -22.82 -10.44
CA GLN A 277 -6.69 -22.11 -11.34
C GLN A 277 -5.75 -21.16 -10.56
N MET A 278 -6.11 -20.78 -9.34
CA MET A 278 -5.39 -19.82 -8.50
C MET A 278 -3.99 -20.27 -8.03
N PRO A 279 -3.77 -21.55 -7.65
CA PRO A 279 -2.43 -22.07 -7.41
C PRO A 279 -1.46 -21.82 -8.56
N SER A 280 -1.92 -21.69 -9.81
CA SER A 280 -1.04 -21.51 -10.95
C SER A 280 -0.52 -20.07 -11.11
N VAL A 281 -1.37 -19.04 -10.95
CA VAL A 281 -0.97 -17.63 -11.10
C VAL A 281 -0.16 -17.16 -9.88
N CYS A 282 -0.68 -17.39 -8.68
CA CYS A 282 0.02 -17.03 -7.45
C CYS A 282 1.36 -17.79 -7.31
N SER A 283 1.45 -19.07 -7.70
CA SER A 283 2.74 -19.80 -7.57
C SER A 283 3.79 -19.36 -8.58
N MET A 284 3.40 -18.85 -9.76
CA MET A 284 4.34 -18.40 -10.79
C MET A 284 4.87 -16.99 -10.52
N GLU A 285 4.03 -16.09 -10.03
CA GLU A 285 4.35 -14.66 -9.94
C GLU A 285 4.80 -14.23 -8.54
N PHE A 286 4.31 -14.90 -7.49
CA PHE A 286 4.70 -14.58 -6.12
C PHE A 286 6.22 -14.71 -5.85
N PRO A 287 6.95 -15.71 -6.39
CA PRO A 287 8.39 -15.82 -6.14
C PRO A 287 9.18 -14.57 -6.54
N THR A 288 8.74 -13.81 -7.55
CA THR A 288 9.41 -12.59 -8.01
C THR A 288 8.86 -11.32 -7.34
N ALA A 289 7.64 -11.36 -6.80
CA ALA A 289 7.00 -10.21 -6.16
C ALA A 289 7.77 -9.68 -4.93
N LEU A 290 8.50 -10.56 -4.22
CA LEU A 290 9.28 -10.22 -3.01
C LEU A 290 10.80 -10.15 -3.25
N GLY A 291 11.22 -9.96 -4.51
CA GLY A 291 12.63 -9.90 -4.88
C GLY A 291 13.30 -11.27 -5.04
N GLY A 292 14.62 -11.25 -5.12
CA GLY A 292 15.46 -12.42 -5.28
C GLY A 292 15.81 -13.12 -3.96
N LYS A 293 16.65 -14.16 -4.06
CA LYS A 293 17.18 -14.89 -2.91
C LYS A 293 17.95 -13.94 -1.98
N GLY A 294 17.49 -13.82 -0.73
CA GLY A 294 18.11 -12.98 0.30
C GLY A 294 17.42 -11.64 0.54
N ASP A 295 16.51 -11.21 -0.36
CA ASP A 295 15.76 -9.95 -0.20
C ASP A 295 14.65 -10.07 0.86
N SER A 296 14.12 -11.28 1.03
CA SER A 296 13.04 -11.62 1.96
C SER A 296 13.10 -13.09 2.36
N GLU A 297 12.44 -13.45 3.46
CA GLU A 297 12.44 -14.78 4.05
C GLU A 297 11.02 -15.30 4.33
N ILE A 298 10.75 -16.55 3.99
CA ILE A 298 9.48 -17.25 4.22
C ILE A 298 9.73 -18.50 5.04
N VAL A 299 8.97 -18.63 6.14
CA VAL A 299 8.92 -19.84 6.95
C VAL A 299 7.53 -20.44 6.85
N SER A 300 7.46 -21.72 6.50
CA SER A 300 6.22 -22.47 6.35
C SER A 300 6.06 -23.50 7.46
N PHE A 301 4.94 -23.42 8.17
CA PHE A 301 4.47 -24.37 9.16
C PHE A 301 3.38 -25.27 8.56
N TYR A 302 3.43 -26.58 8.82
CA TYR A 302 2.45 -27.53 8.29
C TYR A 302 1.85 -28.42 9.38
N GLU A 303 0.62 -28.88 9.17
CA GLU A 303 -0.09 -29.77 10.10
C GLU A 303 0.54 -31.17 10.08
N THR A 304 0.57 -31.81 11.25
CA THR A 304 0.97 -33.22 11.36
C THR A 304 -0.07 -34.07 12.11
N LEU A 305 -1.21 -33.48 12.46
CA LEU A 305 -2.40 -34.22 12.92
C LEU A 305 -3.55 -34.03 11.92
N VAL A 306 -4.29 -35.11 11.68
CA VAL A 306 -5.53 -35.05 10.88
C VAL A 306 -6.56 -34.13 11.53
N SER A 307 -7.22 -33.33 10.71
CA SER A 307 -8.24 -32.37 11.11
C SER A 307 -9.63 -33.01 11.01
N PRO A 308 -10.52 -32.83 11.99
CA PRO A 308 -11.92 -33.20 11.82
C PRO A 308 -12.54 -32.38 10.69
N THR A 309 -13.50 -32.96 9.98
CA THR A 309 -14.15 -32.34 8.82
C THR A 309 -15.54 -31.82 9.14
N ALA A 310 -16.11 -30.99 8.26
CA ALA A 310 -17.43 -30.42 8.48
C ALA A 310 -18.53 -31.49 8.30
N GLU A 311 -19.48 -31.48 9.22
CA GLU A 311 -20.64 -32.37 9.26
C GLU A 311 -21.84 -31.61 9.85
N LYS A 312 -23.03 -31.85 9.30
CA LYS A 312 -24.27 -31.24 9.79
C LYS A 312 -24.87 -32.13 10.87
N ASN A 313 -25.05 -31.61 12.07
CA ASN A 313 -25.67 -32.37 13.15
C ASN A 313 -27.19 -32.51 12.96
N GLU A 314 -27.84 -33.31 13.82
CA GLU A 314 -29.31 -33.54 13.79
C GLU A 314 -30.14 -32.25 13.89
N ALA A 315 -29.59 -31.20 14.50
CA ALA A 315 -30.22 -29.89 14.63
C ALA A 315 -30.01 -28.97 13.41
N GLY A 316 -29.37 -29.46 12.34
CA GLY A 316 -29.09 -28.69 11.13
C GLY A 316 -27.90 -27.72 11.24
N VAL A 317 -27.11 -27.80 12.31
CA VAL A 317 -25.96 -26.93 12.58
C VAL A 317 -24.66 -27.61 12.12
N TRP A 318 -23.87 -26.90 11.32
CA TRP A 318 -22.54 -27.34 10.90
C TRP A 318 -21.56 -27.37 12.07
N LYS A 319 -20.88 -28.51 12.25
CA LYS A 319 -19.80 -28.70 13.23
C LYS A 319 -18.63 -29.44 12.59
N MET A 320 -17.43 -29.24 13.14
CA MET A 320 -16.24 -30.00 12.72
C MET A 320 -16.17 -31.32 13.47
N THR A 321 -17.14 -32.22 13.23
CA THR A 321 -17.25 -33.56 13.88
C THR A 321 -17.13 -34.72 12.91
N GLY A 322 -17.04 -34.44 11.61
CA GLY A 322 -16.94 -35.45 10.57
C GLY A 322 -15.59 -36.19 10.55
N PRO A 323 -15.45 -37.20 9.67
CA PRO A 323 -14.25 -38.03 9.55
C PRO A 323 -12.97 -37.21 9.40
N ALA A 324 -11.94 -37.52 10.19
CA ALA A 324 -10.71 -36.75 10.18
C ALA A 324 -9.89 -36.97 8.89
N LYS A 325 -9.33 -35.89 8.33
CA LYS A 325 -8.52 -35.90 7.11
C LYS A 325 -7.31 -34.97 7.25
N VAL A 326 -6.28 -35.20 6.43
CA VAL A 326 -5.27 -34.17 6.16
C VAL A 326 -5.90 -33.18 5.19
N LEU A 327 -6.06 -31.93 5.62
CA LEU A 327 -6.70 -30.90 4.80
C LEU A 327 -5.70 -30.28 3.83
N VAL A 328 -4.47 -30.03 4.30
CA VAL A 328 -3.41 -29.46 3.48
C VAL A 328 -2.19 -30.37 3.56
N ALA A 329 -1.86 -31.01 2.43
CA ALA A 329 -0.66 -31.83 2.33
C ALA A 329 0.60 -30.99 2.57
N LYS A 330 1.66 -31.60 3.12
CA LYS A 330 2.93 -30.92 3.42
C LYS A 330 3.45 -30.15 2.21
N GLU A 331 3.42 -30.78 1.04
CA GLU A 331 3.93 -30.22 -0.21
C GLU A 331 3.16 -28.96 -0.61
N SER A 332 1.85 -28.91 -0.32
CA SER A 332 1.02 -27.72 -0.54
C SER A 332 1.32 -26.62 0.47
N ALA A 333 1.67 -26.98 1.71
CA ALA A 333 1.95 -26.03 2.80
C ALA A 333 3.35 -25.40 2.77
N THR A 334 4.35 -26.05 2.14
CA THR A 334 5.76 -25.65 2.28
C THR A 334 6.43 -25.11 1.02
N HIS A 335 5.98 -25.46 -0.18
CA HIS A 335 6.69 -25.11 -1.41
C HIS A 335 6.30 -23.73 -1.97
N SER A 336 6.71 -22.66 -1.28
CA SER A 336 6.47 -21.28 -1.74
C SER A 336 7.50 -20.77 -2.74
N ARG A 337 8.79 -21.03 -2.51
CA ARG A 337 9.91 -20.58 -3.38
C ARG A 337 11.00 -21.64 -3.47
N PRO A 338 11.76 -21.73 -4.58
CA PRO A 338 12.76 -22.78 -4.78
C PRO A 338 13.93 -22.78 -3.79
N TRP A 339 14.20 -21.69 -3.07
CA TRP A 339 15.35 -21.58 -2.15
C TRP A 339 14.97 -21.72 -0.66
N GLU A 340 13.69 -21.96 -0.35
CA GLU A 340 13.14 -22.12 1.00
C GLU A 340 12.49 -23.49 1.20
N ASP A 341 13.09 -24.50 0.59
CA ASP A 341 12.58 -25.87 0.49
C ASP A 341 13.20 -26.84 1.51
N ASN A 342 14.11 -26.35 2.38
CA ASN A 342 14.82 -27.16 3.36
C ASN A 342 14.22 -27.05 4.78
N SER A 343 14.75 -27.85 5.71
CA SER A 343 14.27 -27.93 7.10
C SER A 343 14.46 -26.66 7.93
N SER A 344 15.23 -25.68 7.45
CA SER A 344 15.38 -24.39 8.12
C SER A 344 14.15 -23.51 7.93
N TYR A 345 13.42 -23.69 6.83
CA TYR A 345 12.26 -22.90 6.45
C TYR A 345 10.94 -23.67 6.59
N THR A 346 11.01 -25.00 6.74
CA THR A 346 9.83 -25.87 6.83
C THR A 346 9.72 -26.49 8.22
N CYS A 347 8.64 -26.19 8.93
CA CYS A 347 8.47 -26.53 10.34
C CYS A 347 7.21 -27.38 10.55
N PRO A 348 7.31 -28.63 11.06
CA PRO A 348 6.13 -29.37 11.49
C PRO A 348 5.52 -28.73 12.74
N ILE A 349 4.18 -28.79 12.86
CA ILE A 349 3.48 -28.50 14.11
C ILE A 349 2.56 -29.70 14.42
N ALA A 350 2.65 -30.26 15.63
CA ALA A 350 1.87 -31.41 16.12
C ALA A 350 0.41 -31.07 16.40
N ARG A 351 -0.29 -30.49 15.40
CA ARG A 351 -1.64 -29.96 15.52
C ARG A 351 -2.42 -30.13 14.23
N THR A 352 -3.75 -30.02 14.37
CA THR A 352 -4.68 -29.93 13.25
C THR A 352 -4.58 -28.55 12.57
N HIS A 353 -5.07 -28.46 11.34
CA HIS A 353 -5.10 -27.26 10.50
C HIS A 353 -5.61 -26.01 11.23
N SER A 354 -6.66 -26.15 12.03
CA SER A 354 -7.24 -25.01 12.75
C SER A 354 -6.55 -24.70 14.09
N ASN A 355 -5.72 -25.61 14.62
CA ASN A 355 -5.07 -25.47 15.92
C ASN A 355 -3.61 -25.04 15.84
N MET A 356 -2.98 -25.18 14.68
CA MET A 356 -1.57 -24.82 14.48
C MET A 356 -1.24 -23.35 14.76
N VAL A 357 -2.25 -22.48 14.86
CA VAL A 357 -2.11 -21.04 15.17
C VAL A 357 -2.68 -20.64 16.54
N LYS A 358 -3.09 -21.61 17.37
CA LYS A 358 -3.79 -21.38 18.66
C LYS A 358 -2.93 -21.78 19.85
N PHE A 359 -2.08 -20.90 20.33
CA PHE A 359 -1.14 -21.21 21.41
C PHE A 359 -1.63 -20.77 22.78
N ALA A 360 -1.37 -21.59 23.80
CA ALA A 360 -1.55 -21.24 25.22
C ALA A 360 -0.30 -20.50 25.77
N PRO A 361 -0.34 -19.89 26.98
CA PRO A 361 0.77 -19.08 27.53
C PRO A 361 2.15 -19.78 27.65
N HIS A 362 2.19 -21.11 27.74
CA HIS A 362 3.43 -21.90 27.91
C HIS A 362 3.47 -23.08 26.93
N ASP A 363 3.05 -22.80 25.71
CA ASP A 363 2.87 -23.80 24.68
C ASP A 363 4.20 -24.14 23.98
N HIS A 364 4.60 -25.41 24.01
CA HIS A 364 5.87 -25.83 23.41
C HIS A 364 5.91 -25.60 21.89
N GLU A 365 4.77 -25.63 21.20
CA GLU A 365 4.73 -25.31 19.76
C GLU A 365 4.92 -23.82 19.51
N TYR A 366 4.50 -22.97 20.45
CA TYR A 366 4.75 -21.54 20.38
C TYR A 366 6.24 -21.21 20.50
N GLU A 367 7.00 -21.93 21.33
CA GLU A 367 8.45 -21.74 21.47
C GLU A 367 9.20 -21.96 20.13
N ASN A 368 8.75 -22.94 19.34
CA ASN A 368 9.28 -23.16 17.99
C ASN A 368 8.93 -22.01 17.05
N VAL A 369 7.69 -21.53 17.09
CA VAL A 369 7.20 -20.42 16.26
C VAL A 369 7.91 -19.12 16.59
N ILE A 370 7.97 -18.73 17.87
CA ILE A 370 8.57 -17.47 18.29
C ILE A 370 10.06 -17.41 17.97
N LYS A 371 10.77 -18.55 18.01
CA LYS A 371 12.16 -18.63 17.55
C LYS A 371 12.28 -18.21 16.08
N LYS A 372 11.44 -18.77 15.20
CA LYS A 372 11.43 -18.40 13.78
C LYS A 372 11.03 -16.95 13.54
N LEU A 373 10.05 -16.43 14.30
CA LEU A 373 9.67 -15.02 14.20
C LEU A 373 10.80 -14.08 14.67
N LYS A 374 11.56 -14.46 15.71
CA LYS A 374 12.75 -13.72 16.16
C LYS A 374 13.87 -13.74 15.12
N ASP A 375 14.09 -14.86 14.44
CA ASP A 375 15.05 -14.96 13.34
C ASP A 375 14.66 -13.99 12.21
N LEU A 376 13.39 -13.99 11.78
CA LEU A 376 12.86 -13.04 10.78
C LEU A 376 13.05 -11.58 11.21
N VAL A 377 12.77 -11.23 12.48
CA VAL A 377 13.00 -9.88 13.01
C VAL A 377 14.47 -9.52 12.94
N THR A 378 15.35 -10.36 13.46
CA THR A 378 16.80 -10.11 13.52
C THR A 378 17.40 -9.91 12.13
N ASN A 379 17.02 -10.77 11.19
CA ASN A 379 17.46 -10.70 9.80
C ASN A 379 16.92 -9.43 9.12
N SER A 380 15.67 -9.05 9.37
CA SER A 380 15.07 -7.83 8.81
C SER A 380 15.77 -6.55 9.30
N LEU A 381 16.15 -6.49 10.57
CA LEU A 381 16.85 -5.34 11.15
C LEU A 381 18.29 -5.28 10.64
N SER A 382 18.94 -6.44 10.47
CA SER A 382 20.28 -6.52 9.88
C SER A 382 20.29 -6.03 8.44
N ALA A 383 19.35 -6.51 7.61
CA ALA A 383 19.20 -6.05 6.21
C ALA A 383 18.96 -4.54 6.13
N ARG A 384 18.10 -4.01 7.01
CA ARG A 384 17.85 -2.56 7.10
C ARG A 384 19.10 -1.78 7.51
N ASN A 385 19.88 -2.27 8.47
CA ASN A 385 21.09 -1.62 8.93
C ASN A 385 22.15 -1.54 7.83
N VAL A 386 22.31 -2.61 7.02
CA VAL A 386 23.21 -2.59 5.85
C VAL A 386 22.82 -1.48 4.87
N VAL A 387 21.51 -1.34 4.57
CA VAL A 387 21.03 -0.26 3.68
C VAL A 387 21.32 1.12 4.28
N LEU A 388 21.08 1.31 5.58
CA LEU A 388 21.36 2.56 6.27
C LEU A 388 22.86 2.87 6.33
N GLU A 389 23.71 1.86 6.48
CA GLU A 389 25.17 2.00 6.49
C GLU A 389 25.70 2.37 5.10
N ILE A 390 25.20 1.74 4.04
CA ILE A 390 25.51 2.12 2.64
C ILE A 390 25.14 3.59 2.40
N GLU A 391 23.95 4.02 2.86
CA GLU A 391 23.52 5.41 2.70
C GLU A 391 24.39 6.38 3.54
N ARG A 392 24.79 6.03 4.76
CA ARG A 392 25.72 6.84 5.57
C ARG A 392 27.12 6.91 4.97
N GLU A 393 27.62 5.82 4.42
CA GLU A 393 28.94 5.79 3.77
C GLU A 393 28.91 6.62 2.48
N ARG A 394 27.81 6.54 1.71
CA ARG A 394 27.58 7.44 0.57
C ARG A 394 27.52 8.91 0.99
N GLU A 395 26.83 9.22 2.09
CA GLU A 395 26.79 10.56 2.66
C GLU A 395 28.18 11.05 3.04
N LYS A 396 28.97 10.22 3.73
CA LYS A 396 30.34 10.56 4.13
C LYS A 396 31.25 10.77 2.93
N GLN A 397 31.21 9.85 1.96
CA GLN A 397 31.97 9.99 0.70
C GLN A 397 31.55 11.23 -0.06
N TRP A 398 30.26 11.55 -0.09
CA TRP A 398 29.76 12.80 -0.67
C TRP A 398 30.35 13.99 0.09
N GLN A 399 30.22 14.07 1.41
CA GLN A 399 30.76 15.16 2.23
C GLN A 399 32.28 15.38 2.04
N GLU A 400 33.06 14.30 1.97
CA GLU A 400 34.51 14.36 1.70
C GLU A 400 34.82 14.91 0.30
N ASN A 401 34.02 14.53 -0.70
CA ASN A 401 34.21 14.96 -2.09
C ASN A 401 33.58 16.32 -2.42
N SER A 402 32.61 16.79 -1.63
CA SER A 402 31.85 18.03 -1.87
C SER A 402 32.56 19.30 -1.40
N CYS A 403 33.81 19.20 -0.98
CA CYS A 403 34.66 20.34 -0.61
C CYS A 403 35.21 21.11 -1.84
N GLY A 404 34.98 20.61 -3.06
CA GLY A 404 35.35 21.25 -4.32
C GLY A 404 34.35 22.28 -4.84
N ALA A 405 34.62 22.85 -6.02
CA ALA A 405 33.65 23.69 -6.72
C ALA A 405 32.38 22.86 -7.07
N PRO A 406 31.18 23.44 -6.99
CA PRO A 406 29.94 22.75 -7.34
C PRO A 406 30.03 22.20 -8.76
N ARG A 407 29.62 20.94 -8.97
CA ARG A 407 29.65 20.25 -10.27
C ARG A 407 28.25 20.11 -10.86
N PRO A 408 28.11 19.99 -12.20
CA PRO A 408 26.82 19.70 -12.81
C PRO A 408 26.22 18.37 -12.32
N HIS A 409 24.93 18.39 -11.97
CA HIS A 409 24.18 17.19 -11.62
C HIS A 409 23.08 16.93 -12.64
N VAL A 410 22.82 15.65 -12.90
CA VAL A 410 21.77 15.21 -13.81
C VAL A 410 20.80 14.33 -13.03
N ILE A 411 19.53 14.69 -13.05
CA ILE A 411 18.47 14.11 -12.24
C ILE A 411 17.52 13.36 -13.17
N PRO A 412 17.55 12.01 -13.16
CA PRO A 412 16.72 11.19 -14.01
C PRO A 412 15.26 11.19 -13.53
N VAL A 413 14.33 10.81 -14.40
CA VAL A 413 12.88 10.77 -14.10
C VAL A 413 12.56 9.76 -12.99
N GLU A 414 13.42 8.79 -12.77
CA GLU A 414 13.41 7.80 -11.69
C GLU A 414 13.53 8.44 -10.30
N SER A 415 14.05 9.67 -10.20
CA SER A 415 14.09 10.45 -8.95
C SER A 415 12.79 11.25 -8.70
N PHE A 416 11.80 11.13 -9.59
CA PHE A 416 10.52 11.81 -9.49
C PHE A 416 9.37 10.82 -9.29
N SER A 417 8.35 11.25 -8.55
CA SER A 417 7.08 10.57 -8.31
C SER A 417 5.94 11.40 -8.89
N SER A 418 4.89 10.75 -9.41
CA SER A 418 3.63 11.39 -9.77
C SER A 418 2.49 10.75 -8.97
N LEU A 419 1.70 11.55 -8.26
CA LEU A 419 0.63 11.04 -7.37
C LEU A 419 -0.49 10.31 -8.10
N HIS A 420 -0.64 10.55 -9.40
CA HIS A 420 -1.65 9.94 -10.28
C HIS A 420 -1.02 9.00 -11.32
N GLU A 421 0.18 8.48 -11.03
CA GLU A 421 0.84 7.48 -11.86
C GLU A 421 0.11 6.15 -11.75
N GLY A 422 -0.61 5.75 -12.81
CA GLY A 422 -1.42 4.53 -12.80
C GLY A 422 -2.94 4.76 -12.69
N ASP A 423 -3.39 6.00 -12.51
CA ASP A 423 -4.82 6.31 -12.54
C ASP A 423 -5.37 6.17 -13.96
N LEU A 424 -6.43 5.36 -14.08
CA LEU A 424 -7.15 5.16 -15.34
C LEU A 424 -7.98 6.39 -15.70
N ASP A 425 -7.99 6.74 -16.97
CA ASP A 425 -8.85 7.79 -17.50
C ASP A 425 -10.30 7.29 -17.49
N GLN A 426 -11.13 7.87 -16.62
CA GLN A 426 -12.54 7.50 -16.51
C GLN A 426 -13.33 7.78 -17.79
N ASP A 427 -12.90 8.78 -18.56
CA ASP A 427 -13.49 9.10 -19.85
C ASP A 427 -13.07 8.07 -20.93
N TYR A 428 -12.00 7.30 -20.68
CA TYR A 428 -11.41 6.37 -21.64
C TYR A 428 -10.83 5.11 -20.96
N PRO A 429 -11.67 4.08 -20.71
CA PRO A 429 -11.27 2.84 -20.08
C PRO A 429 -10.01 2.21 -20.70
N GLY A 430 -9.05 1.82 -19.85
CA GLY A 430 -7.79 1.19 -20.26
C GLY A 430 -6.63 2.15 -20.55
N ARG A 431 -6.80 3.47 -20.34
CA ARG A 431 -5.74 4.48 -20.55
C ARG A 431 -5.32 5.11 -19.25
N LEU A 432 -4.05 5.52 -19.15
CA LEU A 432 -3.52 6.20 -17.97
C LEU A 432 -3.41 7.72 -18.21
N TYR A 433 -3.67 8.52 -17.18
CA TYR A 433 -3.38 9.97 -17.22
C TYR A 433 -1.87 10.24 -17.35
N TRP A 434 -1.09 9.43 -16.63
CA TRP A 434 0.36 9.48 -16.50
C TRP A 434 0.94 8.08 -16.64
N TYR A 435 2.02 7.93 -17.40
CA TYR A 435 2.73 6.65 -17.47
C TYR A 435 4.21 6.85 -17.78
N ARG A 436 5.03 5.93 -17.26
CA ARG A 436 6.45 5.86 -17.58
C ARG A 436 6.68 5.09 -18.87
N GLU A 437 7.63 5.56 -19.67
CA GLU A 437 8.02 4.92 -20.92
C GLU A 437 9.53 4.71 -20.95
N ALA A 438 9.94 3.51 -21.33
CA ALA A 438 11.33 3.24 -21.68
C ALA A 438 11.66 3.86 -23.05
N LEU A 439 12.87 4.42 -23.15
CA LEU A 439 13.39 4.99 -24.38
C LEU A 439 14.13 3.92 -25.20
N GLY A 440 13.97 3.98 -26.52
CA GLY A 440 14.85 3.25 -27.44
C GLY A 440 16.12 4.04 -27.77
N ASP A 441 16.98 3.46 -28.61
CA ASP A 441 18.32 3.97 -28.97
C ASP A 441 18.36 5.43 -29.47
N GLN A 442 17.24 5.94 -29.96
CA GLN A 442 17.13 7.30 -30.49
C GLN A 442 16.71 8.34 -29.43
N GLY A 443 16.49 7.93 -28.18
CA GLY A 443 16.05 8.79 -27.08
C GLY A 443 14.56 9.13 -27.13
N TYR A 444 13.76 8.29 -27.78
CA TYR A 444 12.29 8.37 -27.86
C TYR A 444 11.70 6.99 -27.59
N PRO A 445 10.44 6.89 -27.11
CA PRO A 445 9.76 5.61 -26.92
C PRO A 445 9.74 4.77 -28.20
N LEU A 446 9.83 3.44 -28.04
CA LEU A 446 9.94 2.52 -29.16
C LEU A 446 8.81 2.73 -30.18
N GLY A 447 9.15 2.91 -31.45
CA GLY A 447 8.18 3.12 -32.55
C GLY A 447 7.53 4.51 -32.61
N THR A 448 8.05 5.49 -31.86
CA THR A 448 7.79 6.91 -32.11
C THR A 448 8.41 7.31 -33.45
N ARG A 449 7.61 7.85 -34.38
CA ARG A 449 8.10 8.38 -35.65
C ARG A 449 8.60 9.81 -35.44
N VAL A 450 9.92 9.99 -35.48
CA VAL A 450 10.57 11.31 -35.36
C VAL A 450 11.22 11.65 -36.70
N GLU A 451 11.03 12.89 -37.15
CA GLU A 451 11.65 13.34 -38.39
C GLU A 451 13.17 13.24 -38.33
N GLN A 452 13.80 12.79 -39.43
CA GLN A 452 15.25 12.66 -39.49
C GLN A 452 15.98 13.98 -39.20
N TYR A 453 15.37 15.12 -39.54
CA TYR A 453 15.93 16.42 -39.19
C TYR A 453 16.06 16.61 -37.68
N ILE A 454 15.02 16.30 -36.90
CA ILE A 454 15.04 16.38 -35.44
C ILE A 454 16.05 15.37 -34.87
N LEU A 455 16.06 14.14 -35.38
CA LEU A 455 17.02 13.12 -34.93
C LEU A 455 18.48 13.54 -35.15
N ARG A 456 18.78 14.23 -36.25
CA ARG A 456 20.13 14.69 -36.60
C ARG A 456 20.55 15.97 -35.87
N HIS A 457 19.62 16.89 -35.59
CA HIS A 457 19.97 18.24 -35.12
C HIS A 457 19.58 18.51 -33.67
N ASN A 458 18.68 17.73 -33.07
CA ASN A 458 18.30 17.91 -31.67
C ASN A 458 19.36 17.32 -30.74
N LYS A 459 20.12 18.20 -30.09
CA LYS A 459 21.19 17.86 -29.14
C LYS A 459 20.68 17.56 -27.73
N VAL A 460 19.43 17.93 -27.42
CA VAL A 460 18.83 17.67 -26.12
C VAL A 460 18.27 16.25 -26.10
N LYS A 461 18.54 15.52 -25.02
CA LYS A 461 18.03 14.17 -24.77
C LYS A 461 17.57 14.06 -23.32
N PRO A 462 16.61 13.17 -23.02
CA PRO A 462 16.25 12.83 -21.66
C PRO A 462 17.46 12.37 -20.85
N VAL A 463 17.33 12.53 -19.54
CA VAL A 463 18.26 12.00 -18.55
C VAL A 463 17.87 10.56 -18.27
N GLY A 464 18.78 9.64 -18.59
CA GLY A 464 18.56 8.21 -18.39
C GLY A 464 17.71 7.60 -19.50
N ASN A 465 17.09 6.45 -19.20
CA ASN A 465 16.41 5.60 -20.18
C ASN A 465 14.89 5.59 -20.00
N THR A 466 14.35 6.37 -19.07
CA THR A 466 12.93 6.45 -18.75
C THR A 466 12.42 7.88 -18.85
N ILE A 467 11.19 8.05 -19.33
CA ILE A 467 10.48 9.34 -19.31
C ILE A 467 9.13 9.19 -18.63
N LEU A 468 8.55 10.33 -18.21
CA LEU A 468 7.17 10.39 -17.71
C LEU A 468 6.32 11.15 -18.73
N THR A 469 5.36 10.48 -19.34
CA THR A 469 4.47 11.08 -20.33
C THR A 469 3.12 11.39 -19.71
N CYS A 470 2.70 12.64 -19.88
CA CYS A 470 1.34 13.08 -19.61
C CYS A 470 0.51 13.11 -20.88
N ARG A 471 -0.72 12.58 -20.83
CA ARG A 471 -1.67 12.71 -21.95
C ARG A 471 -2.67 13.84 -21.73
N ARG A 472 -3.29 13.89 -20.56
CA ARG A 472 -4.28 14.90 -20.16
C ARG A 472 -3.97 15.40 -18.76
N ILE A 473 -4.13 16.69 -18.54
CA ILE A 473 -3.82 17.33 -17.25
C ILE A 473 -5.07 18.03 -16.71
N VAL A 474 -5.58 17.57 -15.57
CA VAL A 474 -6.50 18.34 -14.68
C VAL A 474 -5.74 18.84 -13.45
N ASN A 475 -4.93 17.95 -12.88
CA ASN A 475 -4.01 18.19 -11.79
C ASN A 475 -2.60 17.74 -12.23
N LEU A 476 -1.59 18.55 -11.94
CA LEU A 476 -0.20 18.23 -12.27
C LEU A 476 0.64 18.32 -11.01
N GLN A 477 1.19 17.19 -10.59
CA GLN A 477 2.11 17.12 -9.45
C GLN A 477 3.16 16.05 -9.69
N ILE A 478 4.22 16.43 -10.41
CA ILE A 478 5.43 15.60 -10.53
C ILE A 478 6.41 16.14 -9.50
N ARG A 479 6.79 15.31 -8.53
CA ARG A 479 7.61 15.71 -7.38
C ARG A 479 8.92 14.94 -7.37
N GLY A 480 10.04 15.61 -7.18
CA GLY A 480 11.37 14.99 -7.08
C GLY A 480 12.05 15.34 -5.77
N HIS A 481 12.79 14.39 -5.23
CA HIS A 481 13.68 14.58 -4.08
C HIS A 481 15.03 13.98 -4.44
N VAL A 482 16.06 14.80 -4.39
CA VAL A 482 17.42 14.40 -4.73
C VAL A 482 18.33 14.77 -3.59
N LYS A 483 19.26 13.87 -3.28
CA LYS A 483 20.30 14.06 -2.27
C LYS A 483 21.67 14.11 -2.93
N TRP A 484 22.68 14.42 -2.14
CA TRP A 484 24.07 14.36 -2.57
C TRP A 484 24.41 15.37 -3.68
N ILE A 485 23.74 16.53 -3.66
CA ILE A 485 24.05 17.66 -4.54
C ILE A 485 25.11 18.52 -3.85
N ASP A 486 26.25 18.76 -4.49
CA ASP A 486 27.34 19.54 -3.89
C ASP A 486 26.81 20.92 -3.42
N ARG A 487 27.38 21.46 -2.33
CA ARG A 487 26.95 22.77 -1.81
C ARG A 487 27.25 23.85 -2.84
N GLY A 488 26.26 24.68 -3.15
CA GLY A 488 26.47 25.77 -4.11
C GLY A 488 25.20 26.35 -4.66
N ARG A 489 25.36 27.31 -5.56
CA ARG A 489 24.25 27.88 -6.32
C ARG A 489 24.15 27.17 -7.66
N TYR A 490 22.95 26.73 -8.00
CA TYR A 490 22.67 25.98 -9.22
C TYR A 490 21.55 26.63 -9.99
N ARG A 491 21.65 26.58 -11.31
CA ARG A 491 20.57 26.87 -12.24
C ARG A 491 19.93 25.57 -12.70
N SER A 492 18.62 25.45 -12.49
CA SER A 492 17.88 24.29 -12.98
C SER A 492 17.56 24.40 -14.47
N ARG A 493 17.66 23.28 -15.20
CA ARG A 493 17.19 23.12 -16.58
C ARG A 493 16.32 21.88 -16.67
N TRP A 494 15.11 22.06 -17.16
CA TRP A 494 14.09 21.02 -17.19
C TRP A 494 13.93 20.52 -18.61
N ILE A 495 14.04 19.20 -18.79
CA ILE A 495 13.98 18.59 -20.12
C ILE A 495 12.55 18.16 -20.40
N PHE A 496 11.96 18.80 -21.39
CA PHE A 496 10.59 18.54 -21.81
C PHE A 496 10.54 18.15 -23.28
N TRP A 497 9.53 17.37 -23.63
CA TRP A 497 9.08 17.22 -25.00
C TRP A 497 7.62 17.68 -25.06
N PHE A 498 7.43 18.84 -25.69
CA PHE A 498 6.11 19.41 -25.91
C PHE A 498 5.60 19.00 -27.30
N PHE A 499 4.41 18.42 -27.35
CA PHE A 499 3.78 18.03 -28.59
C PHE A 499 2.43 18.75 -28.77
N ALA A 500 2.12 19.13 -30.01
CA ALA A 500 0.90 19.81 -30.42
C ALA A 500 0.43 19.26 -31.79
N GLY A 501 -0.87 19.29 -32.07
CA GLY A 501 -1.44 18.72 -33.29
C GLY A 501 -1.89 19.75 -34.30
N LYS A 502 -2.57 19.26 -35.34
CA LYS A 502 -2.94 20.05 -36.53
C LYS A 502 -3.89 21.23 -36.26
N ASN A 503 -4.68 21.19 -35.17
CA ASN A 503 -5.75 22.15 -34.88
C ASN A 503 -5.45 23.09 -33.70
N CYS A 504 -4.17 23.38 -33.42
CA CYS A 504 -3.79 24.38 -32.42
C CYS A 504 -4.32 25.79 -32.82
N PRO A 505 -4.89 26.59 -31.91
CA PRO A 505 -5.35 27.95 -32.23
C PRO A 505 -4.23 28.79 -32.84
N GLY A 506 -4.60 29.66 -33.79
CA GLY A 506 -3.68 30.52 -34.50
C GLY A 506 -2.88 31.40 -33.55
N SER A 507 -1.57 31.20 -33.51
CA SER A 507 -0.64 32.16 -32.93
C SER A 507 -0.33 33.24 -33.98
N SER A 508 -0.14 34.48 -33.55
CA SER A 508 0.42 35.53 -34.40
C SER A 508 1.88 35.27 -34.80
N GLN A 509 2.52 34.26 -34.19
CA GLN A 509 3.84 33.79 -34.56
C GLN A 509 3.74 32.64 -35.57
N PRO A 510 4.55 32.65 -36.66
CA PRO A 510 4.56 31.58 -37.62
C PRO A 510 4.92 30.26 -36.92
N VAL A 511 4.06 29.25 -37.06
CA VAL A 511 4.39 27.88 -36.67
C VAL A 511 5.62 27.46 -37.50
N PRO A 512 6.67 26.89 -36.89
CA PRO A 512 7.79 26.36 -37.67
C PRO A 512 7.27 25.42 -38.77
N ARG A 513 7.63 25.70 -40.03
CA ARG A 513 7.15 24.96 -41.22
C ARG A 513 7.63 23.50 -41.28
N CYS A 514 8.32 23.01 -40.25
CA CYS A 514 8.98 21.71 -40.19
C CYS A 514 8.15 20.65 -39.46
N TRP A 515 6.82 20.74 -39.50
CA TRP A 515 5.96 19.61 -39.24
C TRP A 515 4.64 19.73 -40.01
N TYR A 516 4.52 18.95 -41.09
CA TYR A 516 3.25 18.63 -41.71
C TYR A 516 3.09 17.11 -41.59
N PRO A 517 2.11 16.60 -40.82
CA PRO A 517 1.72 15.22 -41.00
C PRO A 517 1.05 15.14 -42.36
N SER A 518 1.82 14.87 -43.41
CA SER A 518 1.29 14.22 -44.59
C SER A 518 0.79 12.86 -44.11
N GLY A 519 -0.49 12.78 -43.77
CA GLY A 519 -1.12 11.48 -43.57
C GLY A 519 -1.32 10.86 -44.96
N PRO A 520 -0.89 9.62 -45.19
CA PRO A 520 -1.79 8.62 -45.73
C PRO A 520 -2.76 8.19 -44.62
N PRO A 521 -3.92 7.61 -44.98
CA PRO A 521 -4.93 7.24 -44.00
C PRO A 521 -4.30 6.30 -42.98
N GLU A 522 -4.56 6.57 -41.71
CA GLU A 522 -4.45 5.57 -40.64
C GLU A 522 -3.00 5.04 -40.44
N ASN A 523 -2.29 5.59 -39.44
CA ASN A 523 -1.70 4.83 -38.31
C ASN A 523 -0.44 5.45 -37.67
N THR A 524 -0.36 5.29 -36.34
CA THR A 524 0.85 5.35 -35.46
C THR A 524 1.33 6.75 -35.00
N ILE A 525 0.66 7.47 -34.10
CA ILE A 525 0.71 7.32 -32.62
C ILE A 525 -0.69 7.41 -32.00
N ARG A 526 -1.68 7.85 -32.79
CA ARG A 526 -3.08 7.98 -32.39
C ARG A 526 -3.72 6.63 -32.02
N GLU A 527 -3.28 5.56 -32.66
CA GLU A 527 -3.81 4.21 -32.45
C GLU A 527 -3.12 3.39 -31.38
N ARG A 528 -2.00 3.83 -30.81
CA ARG A 528 -1.31 2.94 -29.87
C ARG A 528 -2.04 2.82 -28.54
N TYR A 529 -2.92 3.76 -28.19
CA TYR A 529 -3.65 3.71 -26.91
C TYR A 529 -5.04 4.38 -26.93
N PHE A 530 -5.57 4.87 -28.07
CA PHE A 530 -6.80 5.68 -28.05
C PHE A 530 -7.83 5.36 -29.17
N PRO A 531 -8.86 4.49 -28.97
CA PRO A 531 -10.06 4.49 -29.83
C PRO A 531 -10.89 5.77 -29.68
N ALA A 532 -11.49 6.22 -30.79
CA ALA A 532 -12.54 7.22 -30.81
C ALA A 532 -13.87 6.49 -31.03
N ASP A 533 -14.79 6.53 -30.07
CA ASP A 533 -16.14 6.02 -30.25
C ASP A 533 -17.18 7.14 -30.29
N LEU A 534 -18.18 6.89 -31.13
CA LEU A 534 -19.27 7.77 -31.53
C LEU A 534 -20.37 7.82 -30.46
N ASN A 535 -20.99 8.98 -30.25
CA ASN A 535 -22.28 9.06 -29.54
C ASN A 535 -23.47 9.09 -30.53
N GLU A 536 -24.62 8.66 -30.02
CA GLU A 536 -25.95 8.75 -30.65
C GLU A 536 -26.24 10.20 -31.08
N GLY A 537 -26.02 10.51 -32.37
CA GLY A 537 -26.19 11.85 -32.93
C GLY A 537 -25.17 12.24 -34.01
N GLY A 538 -24.11 11.45 -34.21
CA GLY A 538 -23.23 11.58 -35.38
C GLY A 538 -22.30 12.80 -35.42
N THR A 539 -22.25 13.61 -34.35
CA THR A 539 -21.31 14.73 -34.24
C THR A 539 -20.08 14.32 -33.43
N LEU A 540 -18.90 14.38 -34.05
CA LEU A 540 -17.60 14.26 -33.39
C LEU A 540 -17.53 15.26 -32.22
N ILE A 541 -17.28 14.80 -30.99
CA ILE A 541 -16.74 15.67 -29.95
C ILE A 541 -15.23 15.73 -30.22
N PRO A 542 -14.68 16.86 -30.68
CA PRO A 542 -13.24 16.99 -30.76
C PRO A 542 -12.71 17.10 -29.34
N ASP A 543 -12.09 16.02 -28.84
CA ASP A 543 -11.23 16.08 -27.67
C ASP A 543 -10.25 17.24 -27.86
N SER A 544 -10.15 18.15 -26.89
CA SER A 544 -9.35 19.39 -26.90
C SER A 544 -7.84 19.08 -26.80
N SER A 545 -7.39 18.12 -27.60
CA SER A 545 -6.15 17.37 -27.54
C SER A 545 -4.89 18.16 -27.90
N TRP A 546 -4.96 19.49 -28.01
CA TRP A 546 -3.91 20.27 -28.70
C TRP A 546 -3.59 21.63 -28.08
N PHE A 547 -3.97 21.85 -26.81
CA PHE A 547 -3.68 23.10 -26.12
C PHE A 547 -2.40 23.03 -25.28
N TYR A 548 -1.74 24.18 -25.20
CA TYR A 548 -0.67 24.42 -24.24
C TYR A 548 -1.10 24.02 -22.82
N PRO A 549 -0.31 23.27 -22.04
CA PRO A 549 -0.51 23.20 -20.60
C PRO A 549 -0.29 24.60 -19.99
N TRP A 550 -1.37 25.37 -19.86
CA TRP A 550 -1.33 26.73 -19.33
C TRP A 550 -0.75 26.72 -17.91
N ASN A 551 0.05 27.75 -17.60
CA ASN A 551 0.65 27.93 -16.28
C ASN A 551 1.44 26.70 -15.78
N LEU A 552 2.07 25.95 -16.68
CA LEU A 552 3.04 24.94 -16.31
C LEU A 552 4.20 25.61 -15.56
N ARG A 553 4.47 25.16 -14.34
CA ARG A 553 5.45 25.74 -13.41
C ARG A 553 6.49 24.72 -13.03
N CYS A 554 7.72 25.20 -12.89
CA CYS A 554 8.87 24.44 -12.41
C CYS A 554 9.38 25.09 -11.13
N SER A 555 9.26 24.36 -10.03
CA SER A 555 9.55 24.84 -8.68
C SER A 555 10.68 24.05 -8.06
N VAL A 556 11.56 24.75 -7.34
CA VAL A 556 12.69 24.18 -6.63
C VAL A 556 12.82 24.85 -5.27
N GLY A 557 13.15 24.06 -4.25
CA GLY A 557 13.45 24.58 -2.92
C GLY A 557 13.64 23.49 -1.87
N ARG A 558 13.32 23.86 -0.63
CA ARG A 558 13.35 22.98 0.54
C ARG A 558 11.95 22.53 0.93
N ALA A 559 11.76 21.25 1.20
CA ALA A 559 10.48 20.73 1.65
C ALA A 559 10.14 21.19 3.08
N LYS A 560 8.87 21.50 3.36
CA LYS A 560 8.38 21.65 4.75
C LYS A 560 8.49 20.34 5.52
N ASN A 561 8.17 19.23 4.85
CA ASN A 561 8.26 17.88 5.40
C ASN A 561 9.03 16.96 4.43
N PRO A 562 10.38 16.88 4.54
CA PRO A 562 11.21 16.03 3.69
C PRO A 562 10.79 14.56 3.61
N HIS A 563 10.30 13.99 4.72
CA HIS A 563 9.97 12.57 4.80
C HIS A 563 8.70 12.19 4.02
N ASP A 564 7.77 13.13 3.86
CA ASP A 564 6.48 12.90 3.21
C ASP A 564 6.34 13.63 1.87
N PHE A 565 7.30 14.49 1.49
CA PHE A 565 7.21 15.37 0.33
C PHE A 565 6.74 14.68 -0.97
N LEU A 566 7.24 13.48 -1.27
CA LEU A 566 6.88 12.74 -2.49
C LEU A 566 5.45 12.17 -2.48
N GLY A 567 4.88 11.93 -1.30
CA GLY A 567 3.59 11.26 -1.12
C GLY A 567 2.52 12.11 -0.43
N GLN A 568 2.87 13.32 0.03
CA GLN A 568 1.98 14.19 0.79
C GLN A 568 0.74 14.54 -0.03
N ASP A 569 -0.43 14.17 0.48
CA ASP A 569 -1.71 14.53 -0.12
C ASP A 569 -2.03 16.01 0.15
N VAL A 570 -2.49 16.72 -0.88
CA VAL A 570 -2.83 18.15 -0.81
C VAL A 570 -4.22 18.31 -1.39
N ASP A 571 -5.14 18.85 -0.59
CA ASP A 571 -6.51 19.15 -1.00
C ASP A 571 -6.50 20.26 -2.07
N VAL A 572 -6.57 19.85 -3.34
CA VAL A 572 -6.49 20.75 -4.51
C VAL A 572 -7.72 21.63 -4.68
N ASP A 573 -8.86 21.27 -4.09
CA ASP A 573 -10.05 22.13 -4.08
C ASP A 573 -9.87 23.33 -3.14
N LYS A 574 -9.10 23.16 -2.05
CA LYS A 574 -8.71 24.26 -1.15
C LYS A 574 -7.45 24.99 -1.60
N HIS A 575 -6.46 24.25 -2.08
CA HIS A 575 -5.12 24.75 -2.42
C HIS A 575 -4.82 24.48 -3.90
N LYS A 576 -5.41 25.28 -4.79
CA LYS A 576 -5.22 25.12 -6.25
C LYS A 576 -3.77 25.25 -6.69
N HIS A 577 -3.01 26.12 -6.02
CA HIS A 577 -1.58 26.31 -6.25
C HIS A 577 -0.79 25.57 -5.17
N ILE A 578 -0.22 24.42 -5.53
CA ILE A 578 0.33 23.43 -4.59
C ILE A 578 1.72 23.76 -3.99
N PRO A 579 2.69 24.33 -4.74
CA PRO A 579 4.06 24.52 -4.22
C PRO A 579 4.18 25.22 -2.85
N PRO A 580 3.36 26.25 -2.51
CA PRO A 580 3.36 26.84 -1.16
C PRO A 580 3.03 25.88 -0.03
N GLU A 581 2.30 24.79 -0.29
CA GLU A 581 1.96 23.78 0.72
C GLU A 581 3.10 22.78 0.95
N LEU A 582 3.97 22.59 -0.05
CA LEU A 582 5.04 21.60 -0.04
C LEU A 582 6.39 22.19 0.38
N PHE A 583 6.68 23.43 -0.02
CA PHE A 583 7.98 24.06 0.19
C PHE A 583 8.00 25.03 1.38
N GLN A 584 9.15 25.15 2.02
CA GLN A 584 9.45 26.22 2.97
C GLN A 584 9.44 27.58 2.27
N GLU A 585 9.31 28.65 3.06
CA GLU A 585 9.46 30.01 2.54
C GLU A 585 10.81 30.17 1.83
N GLY A 586 10.80 30.88 0.69
CA GLY A 586 12.01 31.13 -0.11
C GLY A 586 12.25 30.17 -1.28
N TYR A 587 11.38 29.17 -1.50
CA TYR A 587 11.39 28.38 -2.74
C TYR A 587 11.28 29.27 -3.98
N LYS A 588 11.83 28.80 -5.09
CA LYS A 588 11.84 29.52 -6.35
C LYS A 588 10.99 28.77 -7.35
N GLU A 589 10.24 29.52 -8.14
CA GLU A 589 9.34 29.00 -9.16
C GLU A 589 9.55 29.76 -10.47
N LYS A 590 9.39 29.03 -11.57
CA LYS A 590 9.29 29.64 -12.89
C LYS A 590 8.11 29.09 -13.66
N THR A 591 7.25 30.00 -14.12
CA THR A 591 6.15 29.69 -15.03
C THR A 591 6.67 29.65 -16.47
N ILE A 592 6.37 28.56 -17.17
CA ILE A 592 6.54 28.45 -18.60
C ILE A 592 5.48 29.36 -19.24
N ALA A 593 5.91 30.29 -20.08
CA ALA A 593 5.00 31.19 -20.76
C ALA A 593 4.37 30.50 -21.98
N PRO A 594 3.10 30.79 -22.31
CA PRO A 594 2.48 30.29 -23.54
C PRO A 594 3.30 30.58 -24.81
N GLY A 595 3.95 31.76 -24.86
CA GLY A 595 4.84 32.12 -25.96
C GLY A 595 6.04 31.18 -26.11
N LEU A 596 6.65 30.77 -25.00
CA LEU A 596 7.78 29.83 -25.02
C LEU A 596 7.35 28.45 -25.52
N TRP A 597 6.19 27.96 -25.09
CA TRP A 597 5.65 26.71 -25.63
C TRP A 597 5.33 26.80 -27.12
N ASN A 598 4.76 27.91 -27.58
CA ASN A 598 4.51 28.11 -29.02
C ASN A 598 5.79 27.96 -29.85
N THR A 599 6.94 28.36 -29.29
CA THR A 599 8.27 28.19 -29.90
C THR A 599 8.79 26.76 -29.81
N LEU A 600 8.58 26.07 -28.69
CA LEU A 600 9.20 24.78 -28.40
C LEU A 600 8.38 23.55 -28.85
N ARG A 601 7.05 23.68 -28.99
CA ARG A 601 6.19 22.56 -29.38
C ARG A 601 6.63 21.93 -30.71
N ASN A 602 6.60 20.61 -30.78
CA ASN A 602 6.98 19.81 -31.96
C ASN A 602 8.43 19.97 -32.43
N THR A 603 9.32 20.57 -31.64
CA THR A 603 10.76 20.68 -31.97
C THR A 603 11.61 19.50 -31.48
N GLY A 604 10.97 18.51 -30.84
CA GLY A 604 11.60 17.40 -30.14
C GLY A 604 11.84 17.72 -28.66
N TRP A 605 12.87 17.12 -28.06
CA TRP A 605 13.28 17.44 -26.69
C TRP A 605 13.84 18.85 -26.60
N CYS A 606 13.51 19.56 -25.54
CA CYS A 606 13.96 20.93 -25.31
C CYS A 606 14.33 21.12 -23.83
N GLU A 607 15.30 21.99 -23.58
CA GLU A 607 15.63 22.43 -22.24
C GLU A 607 14.88 23.72 -21.94
N VAL A 608 14.09 23.71 -20.89
CA VAL A 608 13.45 24.90 -20.33
C VAL A 608 14.27 25.34 -19.13
N LEU A 609 14.86 26.52 -19.23
CA LEU A 609 15.58 27.13 -18.11
C LEU A 609 14.61 27.35 -16.94
N GLY A 610 14.92 26.82 -15.78
CA GLY A 610 14.16 26.96 -14.53
C GLY A 610 14.73 28.03 -13.59
N PRO A 611 14.27 28.07 -12.33
CA PRO A 611 14.82 28.96 -11.31
C PRO A 611 16.21 28.51 -10.83
N GLU A 612 16.92 29.43 -10.18
CA GLU A 612 18.15 29.13 -9.44
C GLU A 612 17.84 28.66 -8.02
N VAL A 613 18.68 27.80 -7.47
CA VAL A 613 18.56 27.25 -6.11
C VAL A 613 19.90 27.28 -5.40
N GLU A 614 19.84 27.56 -4.10
CA GLU A 614 20.97 27.40 -3.20
C GLU A 614 20.86 26.07 -2.47
N VAL A 615 21.88 25.24 -2.65
CA VAL A 615 21.97 23.91 -2.02
C VAL A 615 22.79 24.05 -0.75
N GLY A 616 22.18 23.65 0.36
CA GLY A 616 22.77 23.72 1.70
C GLY A 616 23.76 22.58 1.99
N SER A 617 24.19 22.49 3.24
CA SER A 617 25.16 21.48 3.71
C SER A 617 24.61 20.06 3.79
N ASP A 618 23.29 19.87 3.69
CA ASP A 618 22.64 18.55 3.64
C ASP A 618 22.54 18.00 2.20
N GLY A 619 22.92 18.80 1.19
CA GLY A 619 22.95 18.38 -0.21
C GLY A 619 21.59 17.99 -0.80
N GLU A 620 20.48 18.40 -0.16
CA GLU A 620 19.13 18.02 -0.59
C GLU A 620 18.45 19.09 -1.45
N VAL A 621 17.82 18.65 -2.54
CA VAL A 621 17.03 19.50 -3.43
C VAL A 621 15.67 18.84 -3.70
N PHE A 622 14.62 19.63 -3.56
CA PHE A 622 13.25 19.21 -3.85
C PHE A 622 12.74 19.97 -5.08
N LEU A 623 12.06 19.24 -5.96
CA LEU A 623 11.64 19.71 -7.28
C LEU A 623 10.16 19.43 -7.47
N VAL A 624 9.41 20.36 -8.06
CA VAL A 624 8.00 20.16 -8.41
C VAL A 624 7.73 20.70 -9.81
N ILE A 625 7.10 19.88 -10.65
CA ILE A 625 6.41 20.34 -11.85
C ILE A 625 4.93 20.36 -11.51
N SER A 626 4.33 21.54 -11.62
CA SER A 626 2.92 21.74 -11.26
C SER A 626 2.20 22.68 -12.19
N LYS A 627 0.87 22.67 -12.13
CA LYS A 627 0.01 23.74 -12.62
C LYS A 627 -1.10 23.97 -11.59
N ASP A 628 -1.85 25.06 -11.74
CA ASP A 628 -3.00 25.30 -10.89
C ASP A 628 -4.11 24.29 -11.20
N PHE A 629 -4.76 23.71 -10.19
CA PHE A 629 -5.81 22.71 -10.39
C PHE A 629 -7.03 23.29 -11.13
N GLU A 630 -7.50 22.57 -12.15
CA GLU A 630 -8.69 22.90 -12.94
C GLU A 630 -9.58 21.69 -13.14
N ARG A 631 -10.89 21.92 -13.26
CA ARG A 631 -11.90 20.88 -13.49
C ARG A 631 -12.02 20.44 -14.95
N GLN A 632 -11.27 21.06 -15.86
CA GLN A 632 -11.27 20.74 -17.28
C GLN A 632 -9.90 20.20 -17.70
N TRP A 633 -9.92 19.24 -18.62
CA TRP A 633 -8.72 18.64 -19.20
C TRP A 633 -8.05 19.58 -20.20
N ILE A 634 -6.72 19.66 -20.14
CA ILE A 634 -5.88 20.34 -21.13
C ILE A 634 -4.75 19.41 -21.62
N GLY A 635 -4.12 19.77 -22.75
CA GLY A 635 -3.12 18.95 -23.43
C GLY A 635 -1.85 18.68 -22.62
N GLY A 636 -1.22 17.52 -22.85
CA GLY A 636 -0.07 17.00 -22.11
C GLY A 636 1.32 17.27 -22.71
N PHE A 637 2.35 16.71 -22.06
CA PHE A 637 3.78 16.78 -22.43
C PHE A 637 4.52 15.55 -21.89
N SER A 638 5.75 15.31 -22.37
CA SER A 638 6.65 14.33 -21.74
C SER A 638 7.79 15.03 -20.99
N PHE A 639 8.13 14.50 -19.82
CA PHE A 639 9.22 14.96 -18.97
C PHE A 639 10.38 13.97 -19.02
N GLY A 640 11.58 14.50 -19.24
CA GLY A 640 12.81 13.73 -19.40
C GLY A 640 13.87 13.97 -18.32
N GLY A 641 13.55 14.64 -17.21
CA GLY A 641 14.49 14.88 -16.11
C GLY A 641 14.99 16.32 -15.99
N VAL A 642 15.92 16.56 -15.07
CA VAL A 642 16.45 17.89 -14.75
C VAL A 642 17.99 17.88 -14.78
N ARG A 643 18.59 18.98 -15.24
CA ARG A 643 20.01 19.27 -15.04
C ARG A 643 20.14 20.42 -14.06
N LEU A 644 21.04 20.29 -13.10
CA LEU A 644 21.46 21.37 -12.21
C LEU A 644 22.88 21.77 -12.62
N ASP A 645 23.00 22.94 -13.22
CA ASP A 645 24.30 23.49 -13.61
C ASP A 645 24.76 24.49 -12.54
N PRO A 646 26.00 24.42 -12.04
CA PRO A 646 26.56 25.44 -11.17
C PRO A 646 26.47 26.84 -11.80
N CYS A 647 26.09 27.84 -11.01
CA CYS A 647 25.97 29.24 -11.45
C CYS A 647 27.30 29.99 -11.54
#